data_AF-A0A350QV69-F1
#
_entry.id   AF-A0A350QV69-F1
#
_cell.length_a   1.000
_cell.length_b   1.000
_cell.length_c   1.000
_cell.angle_alpha   90.00
_cell.angle_beta   90.00
_cell.angle_gamma   90.00
#
_symmetry.space_group_name_H-M   'P 1'
#
loop_
_entity.id
_entity.type
_entity.pdbx_description
1 polymer ?
#
loop_
_entity_poly.entity_id
_entity_poly.type
_entity_poly.pdbx_seq_one_letter_code
_entity_poly.pdbx_strand_id
1 'polypeptide(L)'
;PFDHQGGSSFAYQRESGLLDELLMNLLAENNEGTYVGQNRAILNWVARQERLELFLGSQISEAVLSPKGDKIEALSSVSERKGYRIHFKARYFIDCTGVGAIAQLANAPGERGTNLTEYAGDGVPELRLATCMRIADCGEEVTFQVPDWVRLRWEDNHLSARIDLLESLDERLLGDHNLEWVSPGFQGRSPSSEEIVWSAWDFLKNRSPLAARAASLMVEDFSTMALRQDNFRARGDFILDPADMEKGRTYSDSVAVGRSPMDLGDALLSSVRGKVALPHPFEIPLRCLYSQKVKNLFLAGGHASCTSRASVSLRHPPTSAQMGAAAGLSSALCIKKKRLPRTLAKSGYVDELRKLLYRTNHATGTEPYHDTENLLADATVTASSTLDRFSPYEPGQGLKTALSSGLIQFPVSTSQIQGIKVYLEAKSDSILRCGLYASPSLAATCPGPCLDRAELSLEKGFEGWVEVPVAAQVGEPGWHFLEISSEGSVLLHEQENAPVGMLFHRAQRGSQALLRNPYSEYAPVTSSLPGPSRAPCIEVLPRQSVYAPSNLIDSWSRPGRLPYLWISQPTDFRYPEFIEFHWEEPRRISCLDLVFDASAEFLFPSRPKRFDSKSISSLVRSYRVFHMDEVGHWQELLDVADNGLGFRSHEFPAVETRGLEFEIRSTHGIDRAQVYQVRAYS
;
A
#
# COMPACT_ATOMS: atom_id res chain seq x y z
N PRO A 1 -3.47 -1.01 -11.31
CA PRO A 1 -4.28 -1.32 -10.09
C PRO A 1 -3.44 -0.97 -8.85
N PHE A 2 -4.07 -0.48 -7.77
CA PHE A 2 -3.40 -0.19 -6.49
C PHE A 2 -2.98 -1.49 -5.82
N ASP A 3 -3.87 -2.18 -5.09
CA ASP A 3 -3.57 -3.48 -4.51
C ASP A 3 -4.64 -4.53 -4.88
N HIS A 4 -4.26 -5.80 -4.77
CA HIS A 4 -5.15 -6.94 -4.89
C HIS A 4 -5.17 -7.70 -3.57
N GLN A 5 -6.32 -8.28 -3.23
CA GLN A 5 -6.42 -9.17 -2.06
C GLN A 5 -5.47 -10.36 -2.24
N GLY A 6 -4.69 -10.68 -1.21
CA GLY A 6 -3.63 -11.69 -1.29
C GLY A 6 -2.42 -11.28 -2.16
N GLY A 7 -2.38 -10.03 -2.65
CA GLY A 7 -1.32 -9.50 -3.51
C GLY A 7 0.02 -9.24 -2.80
N SER A 8 0.04 -9.30 -1.47
CA SER A 8 1.19 -8.94 -0.64
C SER A 8 1.15 -9.67 0.71
N SER A 9 2.31 -10.06 1.20
CA SER A 9 2.52 -10.63 2.54
C SER A 9 2.79 -9.56 3.61
N PHE A 10 2.46 -8.29 3.34
CA PHE A 10 2.78 -7.15 4.20
C PHE A 10 1.54 -6.28 4.45
N ALA A 11 0.54 -6.86 5.12
CA ALA A 11 -0.76 -6.21 5.31
C ALA A 11 -0.66 -4.80 5.93
N TYR A 12 0.29 -4.58 6.84
CA TYR A 12 0.46 -3.29 7.55
C TYR A 12 1.47 -2.33 6.91
N GLN A 13 2.08 -2.68 5.78
CA GLN A 13 3.15 -1.89 5.13
C GLN A 13 2.64 -1.10 3.92
N ARG A 14 1.36 -0.69 3.92
CA ARG A 14 0.81 0.18 2.86
C ARG A 14 1.63 1.46 2.74
N GLU A 15 1.96 1.83 1.51
CA GLU A 15 2.65 3.07 1.18
C GLU A 15 1.83 4.28 1.65
N SER A 16 2.48 5.25 2.30
CA SER A 16 1.81 6.34 3.05
C SER A 16 2.25 7.74 2.59
N GLY A 17 2.11 8.75 3.46
CA GLY A 17 2.48 10.14 3.17
C GLY A 17 1.49 10.77 2.20
N LEU A 18 2.00 11.47 1.18
CA LEU A 18 1.15 12.17 0.21
C LEU A 18 0.14 11.25 -0.51
N LEU A 19 0.50 9.98 -0.72
CA LEU A 19 -0.42 8.99 -1.28
C LEU A 19 -1.60 8.73 -0.35
N ASP A 20 -1.37 8.61 0.95
CA ASP A 20 -2.43 8.35 1.93
C ASP A 20 -3.40 9.53 2.00
N GLU A 21 -2.88 10.77 2.00
CA GLU A 21 -3.71 11.99 1.93
C GLU A 21 -4.60 12.02 0.68
N LEU A 22 -4.05 11.65 -0.47
CA LEU A 22 -4.80 11.54 -1.72
C LEU A 22 -5.90 10.47 -1.61
N LEU A 23 -5.58 9.30 -1.06
CA LEU A 23 -6.54 8.21 -0.90
C LEU A 23 -7.67 8.57 0.08
N MET A 24 -7.37 9.26 1.18
CA MET A 24 -8.39 9.78 2.10
C MET A 24 -9.26 10.84 1.44
N ASN A 25 -8.68 11.74 0.64
CA ASN A 25 -9.45 12.72 -0.14
C ASN A 25 -10.38 12.03 -1.15
N LEU A 26 -9.90 10.97 -1.82
CA LEU A 26 -10.73 10.18 -2.73
C LEU A 26 -11.87 9.48 -2.01
N LEU A 27 -11.63 8.92 -0.82
CA LEU A 27 -12.67 8.30 0.01
C LEU A 27 -13.75 9.31 0.42
N ALA A 28 -13.35 10.54 0.75
CA ALA A 28 -14.28 11.59 1.18
C ALA A 28 -15.05 12.22 0.01
N GLU A 29 -14.40 12.42 -1.14
CA GLU A 29 -14.94 13.25 -2.23
C GLU A 29 -15.49 12.46 -3.43
N ASN A 30 -15.06 11.21 -3.69
CA ASN A 30 -15.56 10.38 -4.80
C ASN A 30 -16.78 9.53 -4.39
N ASN A 31 -17.86 10.20 -3.97
CA ASN A 31 -19.09 9.54 -3.52
C ASN A 31 -19.82 8.78 -4.64
N GLU A 32 -19.55 9.12 -5.89
CA GLU A 32 -20.08 8.44 -7.07
C GLU A 32 -19.43 7.07 -7.28
N GLY A 33 -18.20 6.87 -6.81
CA GLY A 33 -17.46 5.64 -7.02
C GLY A 33 -17.12 5.38 -8.50
N THR A 34 -16.89 6.44 -9.29
CA THR A 34 -16.59 6.36 -10.73
C THR A 34 -15.25 7.03 -11.05
N TYR A 35 -14.69 6.79 -12.24
CA TYR A 35 -13.49 7.52 -12.68
C TYR A 35 -13.75 9.02 -12.89
N VAL A 36 -14.96 9.39 -13.28
CA VAL A 36 -15.35 10.80 -13.43
C VAL A 36 -15.37 11.50 -12.06
N GLY A 37 -15.97 10.86 -11.05
CA GLY A 37 -15.95 11.35 -9.67
C GLY A 37 -14.53 11.39 -9.10
N GLN A 38 -13.71 10.38 -9.39
CA GLN A 38 -12.29 10.37 -9.03
C GLN A 38 -11.54 11.56 -9.64
N ASN A 39 -11.68 11.80 -10.95
CA ASN A 39 -11.05 12.92 -11.63
C ASN A 39 -11.47 14.27 -11.03
N ARG A 40 -12.77 14.45 -10.74
CA ARG A 40 -13.29 15.65 -10.04
C ARG A 40 -12.61 15.85 -8.69
N ALA A 41 -12.55 14.81 -7.86
CA ALA A 41 -11.93 14.86 -6.53
C ALA A 41 -10.44 15.19 -6.59
N ILE A 42 -9.69 14.60 -7.53
CA ILE A 42 -8.26 14.88 -7.73
C ILE A 42 -8.04 16.33 -8.17
N LEU A 43 -8.82 16.81 -9.15
CA LEU A 43 -8.72 18.19 -9.63
C LEU A 43 -9.04 19.20 -8.53
N ASN A 44 -10.04 18.93 -7.71
CA ASN A 44 -10.37 19.76 -6.56
C ASN A 44 -9.23 19.77 -5.52
N TRP A 45 -8.65 18.61 -5.20
CA TRP A 45 -7.51 18.51 -4.30
C TRP A 45 -6.27 19.26 -4.81
N VAL A 46 -5.99 19.18 -6.11
CA VAL A 46 -4.93 19.93 -6.80
C VAL A 46 -5.20 21.44 -6.79
N ALA A 47 -6.44 21.86 -7.05
CA ALA A 47 -6.82 23.28 -7.08
C ALA A 47 -6.69 23.98 -5.72
N ARG A 48 -6.71 23.23 -4.61
CA ARG A 48 -6.47 23.75 -3.25
C ARG A 48 -4.99 24.04 -2.97
N GLN A 49 -4.07 23.65 -3.86
CA GLN A 49 -2.64 23.84 -3.66
C GLN A 49 -2.17 25.16 -4.28
N GLU A 50 -1.96 26.20 -3.45
CA GLU A 50 -1.60 27.56 -3.92
C GLU A 50 -0.32 27.63 -4.75
N ARG A 51 0.60 26.67 -4.54
CA ARG A 51 1.93 26.63 -5.18
C ARG A 51 2.03 25.63 -6.33
N LEU A 52 0.90 25.12 -6.80
CA LEU A 52 0.82 24.14 -7.87
C LEU A 52 0.05 24.71 -9.06
N GLU A 53 0.67 24.66 -10.24
CA GLU A 53 0.03 25.05 -11.50
C GLU A 53 -0.10 23.83 -12.41
N LEU A 54 -1.30 23.63 -12.96
CA LEU A 54 -1.64 22.45 -13.76
C LEU A 54 -1.85 22.80 -15.23
N PHE A 55 -1.13 22.09 -16.12
CA PHE A 55 -1.20 22.29 -17.57
C PHE A 55 -1.75 21.04 -18.27
N LEU A 56 -3.08 20.90 -18.33
CA LEU A 56 -3.75 19.80 -19.02
C LEU A 56 -3.74 19.97 -20.54
N GLY A 57 -3.80 18.86 -21.29
CA GLY A 57 -3.80 18.87 -22.77
C GLY A 57 -2.52 19.51 -23.35
N SER A 58 -1.39 19.31 -22.67
CA SER A 58 -0.08 19.88 -23.03
C SER A 58 0.91 18.75 -23.21
N GLN A 59 1.23 18.40 -24.45
CA GLN A 59 2.20 17.35 -24.76
C GLN A 59 3.60 17.96 -24.88
N ILE A 60 4.57 17.41 -24.16
CA ILE A 60 5.98 17.84 -24.27
C ILE A 60 6.55 17.30 -25.58
N SER A 61 7.11 18.19 -26.40
CA SER A 61 7.63 17.85 -27.73
C SER A 61 9.14 17.99 -27.86
N GLU A 62 9.79 18.78 -26.98
CA GLU A 62 11.21 19.11 -27.10
C GLU A 62 11.83 19.43 -25.73
N ALA A 63 13.11 19.07 -25.55
CA ALA A 63 13.93 19.53 -24.44
C ALA A 63 15.10 20.37 -24.96
N VAL A 64 15.18 21.64 -24.51
CA VAL A 64 16.30 22.54 -24.80
C VAL A 64 17.39 22.26 -23.78
N LEU A 65 18.57 21.83 -24.25
CA LEU A 65 19.70 21.45 -23.40
C LEU A 65 20.79 22.52 -23.39
N SER A 66 21.59 22.52 -22.32
CA SER A 66 22.84 23.29 -22.26
C SER A 66 23.78 22.91 -23.42
N PRO A 67 24.77 23.76 -23.78
CA PRO A 67 25.78 23.40 -24.80
C PRO A 67 26.54 22.11 -24.50
N LYS A 68 26.68 21.73 -23.22
CA LYS A 68 27.30 20.47 -22.79
C LYS A 68 26.36 19.26 -22.87
N GLY A 69 25.07 19.47 -23.11
CA GLY A 69 24.05 18.42 -23.13
C GLY A 69 23.82 17.75 -21.78
N ASP A 70 24.19 18.41 -20.67
CA ASP A 70 24.20 17.85 -19.31
C ASP A 70 23.18 18.51 -18.38
N LYS A 71 22.32 19.39 -18.91
CA LYS A 71 21.30 20.12 -18.17
C LYS A 71 20.15 20.51 -19.10
N ILE A 72 18.91 20.36 -18.64
CA ILE A 72 17.73 20.89 -19.32
C ILE A 72 17.58 22.37 -18.94
N GLU A 73 17.50 23.25 -19.93
CA GLU A 73 17.24 24.68 -19.75
C GLU A 73 15.75 25.01 -19.87
N ALA A 74 15.04 24.33 -20.77
CA ALA A 74 13.60 24.45 -20.93
C ALA A 74 13.00 23.18 -21.54
N LEU A 75 11.71 22.94 -21.27
CA LEU A 75 10.88 22.01 -22.03
C LEU A 75 9.87 22.79 -22.87
N SER A 76 9.68 22.39 -24.12
CA SER A 76 8.65 22.96 -25.00
C SER A 76 7.47 22.02 -25.09
N SER A 77 6.26 22.56 -24.99
CA SER A 77 5.00 21.83 -25.15
C SER A 77 4.11 22.49 -26.19
N VAL A 78 3.26 21.68 -26.84
CA VAL A 78 2.13 22.17 -27.64
C VAL A 78 0.86 22.00 -26.83
N SER A 79 0.15 23.11 -26.58
CA SER A 79 -1.15 23.07 -25.90
C SER A 79 -2.27 22.82 -26.91
N GLU A 80 -2.94 21.67 -26.79
CA GLU A 80 -4.08 21.31 -27.64
C GLU A 80 -5.24 22.29 -27.47
N ARG A 81 -5.46 22.77 -26.22
CA ARG A 81 -6.55 23.68 -25.89
C ARG A 81 -6.33 25.10 -26.39
N LYS A 82 -5.07 25.56 -26.36
CA LYS A 82 -4.75 26.98 -26.57
C LYS A 82 -4.08 27.27 -27.92
N GLY A 83 -3.62 26.25 -28.64
CA GLY A 83 -3.04 26.39 -29.97
C GLY A 83 -1.67 27.08 -30.02
N TYR A 84 -1.03 27.34 -28.88
CA TYR A 84 0.30 27.93 -28.80
C TYR A 84 1.32 27.02 -28.10
N ARG A 85 2.60 27.29 -28.34
CA ARG A 85 3.72 26.59 -27.69
C ARG A 85 4.01 27.21 -26.32
N ILE A 86 4.16 26.35 -25.31
CA ILE A 86 4.53 26.75 -23.94
C ILE A 86 5.98 26.34 -23.70
N HIS A 87 6.79 27.24 -23.16
CA HIS A 87 8.15 26.95 -22.74
C HIS A 87 8.26 26.97 -21.22
N PHE A 88 8.51 25.79 -20.63
CA PHE A 88 8.68 25.61 -19.20
C PHE A 88 10.15 25.74 -18.83
N LYS A 89 10.50 26.79 -18.08
CA LYS A 89 11.85 26.97 -17.50
C LYS A 89 11.80 26.65 -16.02
N ALA A 90 12.64 25.72 -15.59
CA ALA A 90 12.74 25.30 -14.20
C ALA A 90 14.19 25.00 -13.80
N ARG A 91 14.46 25.01 -12.49
CA ARG A 91 15.78 24.61 -11.97
C ARG A 91 15.99 23.11 -12.09
N TYR A 92 14.94 22.34 -11.81
CA TYR A 92 14.89 20.88 -11.90
C TYR A 92 13.64 20.45 -12.64
N PHE A 93 13.73 19.31 -13.31
CA PHE A 93 12.64 18.63 -13.99
C PHE A 93 12.52 17.23 -13.42
N ILE A 94 11.30 16.72 -13.32
CA ILE A 94 11.02 15.35 -12.87
C ILE A 94 10.28 14.66 -14.01
N ASP A 95 10.87 13.59 -14.55
CA ASP A 95 10.20 12.74 -15.53
C ASP A 95 9.29 11.75 -14.80
N CYS A 96 7.97 11.99 -14.89
CA CYS A 96 6.92 11.11 -14.40
C CYS A 96 6.04 10.59 -15.55
N THR A 97 6.54 10.52 -16.79
CA THR A 97 5.69 10.21 -17.96
C THR A 97 5.35 8.73 -18.12
N GLY A 98 5.88 7.86 -17.25
CA GLY A 98 5.71 6.39 -17.29
C GLY A 98 6.47 5.68 -18.43
N VAL A 99 6.98 6.43 -19.40
CA VAL A 99 7.71 5.96 -20.58
C VAL A 99 9.08 6.63 -20.74
N GLY A 100 9.48 7.48 -19.79
CA GLY A 100 10.73 8.23 -19.81
C GLY A 100 10.85 9.19 -20.99
N ALA A 101 9.78 9.92 -21.34
CA ALA A 101 9.76 10.76 -22.53
C ALA A 101 10.68 11.99 -22.38
N ILE A 102 10.69 12.62 -21.20
CA ILE A 102 11.57 13.77 -20.92
C ILE A 102 13.03 13.32 -20.89
N ALA A 103 13.32 12.17 -20.30
CA ALA A 103 14.66 11.59 -20.27
C ALA A 103 15.20 11.31 -21.67
N GLN A 104 14.37 10.78 -22.57
CA GLN A 104 14.73 10.55 -23.97
C GLN A 104 14.95 11.86 -24.73
N LEU A 105 14.04 12.82 -24.62
CA LEU A 105 14.19 14.15 -25.23
C LEU A 105 15.45 14.87 -24.74
N ALA A 106 15.82 14.65 -23.47
CA ALA A 106 17.03 15.21 -22.87
C ALA A 106 18.31 14.42 -23.18
N ASN A 107 18.26 13.38 -24.02
CA ASN A 107 19.38 12.50 -24.33
C ASN A 107 20.06 11.92 -23.07
N ALA A 108 19.27 11.58 -22.06
CA ALA A 108 19.73 10.85 -20.90
C ALA A 108 20.09 9.41 -21.31
N PRO A 109 21.19 8.83 -20.77
CA PRO A 109 21.52 7.43 -21.04
C PRO A 109 20.42 6.51 -20.49
N GLY A 110 20.23 5.36 -21.12
CA GLY A 110 19.23 4.37 -20.73
C GLY A 110 19.14 3.21 -21.71
N GLU A 111 18.14 2.36 -21.52
CA GLU A 111 17.93 1.15 -22.30
C GLU A 111 16.44 0.92 -22.61
N ARG A 112 16.15 0.02 -23.56
CA ARG A 112 14.80 -0.43 -23.95
C ARG A 112 14.79 -1.95 -24.06
N GLY A 113 13.59 -2.54 -24.06
CA GLY A 113 13.40 -3.99 -24.19
C GLY A 113 13.42 -4.73 -22.87
N THR A 114 13.45 -6.06 -22.95
CA THR A 114 13.35 -6.98 -21.82
C THR A 114 14.68 -7.74 -21.66
N ASN A 115 15.23 -7.74 -20.44
CA ASN A 115 16.39 -8.56 -20.11
C ASN A 115 15.92 -9.96 -19.72
N LEU A 116 15.95 -10.89 -20.68
CA LEU A 116 15.46 -12.26 -20.48
C LEU A 116 16.29 -13.06 -19.47
N THR A 117 17.52 -12.65 -19.18
CA THR A 117 18.39 -13.33 -18.21
C THR A 117 17.95 -13.16 -16.75
N GLU A 118 16.99 -12.27 -16.49
CA GLU A 118 16.43 -12.03 -15.15
C GLU A 118 15.32 -13.02 -14.73
N TYR A 119 14.93 -13.89 -15.65
CA TYR A 119 13.86 -14.87 -15.49
C TYR A 119 14.43 -16.28 -15.51
N ALA A 120 13.86 -17.17 -14.70
CA ALA A 120 14.21 -18.58 -14.72
C ALA A 120 13.39 -19.32 -15.80
N GLY A 121 14.07 -20.09 -16.65
CA GLY A 121 13.47 -20.95 -17.68
C GLY A 121 13.40 -20.33 -19.08
N ASP A 122 13.21 -21.18 -20.09
CA ASP A 122 12.99 -20.76 -21.47
C ASP A 122 11.54 -20.29 -21.69
N GLY A 123 11.30 -19.40 -22.66
CA GLY A 123 9.95 -19.05 -23.13
C GLY A 123 9.29 -17.81 -22.51
N VAL A 124 10.04 -16.92 -21.86
CA VAL A 124 9.52 -15.62 -21.41
C VAL A 124 9.09 -14.79 -22.62
N PRO A 125 7.85 -14.26 -22.67
CA PRO A 125 7.38 -13.45 -23.78
C PRO A 125 8.23 -12.20 -23.97
N GLU A 126 8.64 -11.93 -25.20
CA GLU A 126 9.42 -10.74 -25.55
C GLU A 126 8.58 -9.45 -25.47
N LEU A 127 7.27 -9.57 -25.72
CA LEU A 127 6.33 -8.46 -25.70
C LEU A 127 5.12 -8.78 -24.83
N ARG A 128 4.89 -7.92 -23.84
CA ARG A 128 3.68 -7.87 -23.02
C ARG A 128 3.07 -6.47 -23.08
N LEU A 129 1.76 -6.41 -23.29
CA LEU A 129 0.96 -5.19 -23.37
C LEU A 129 -0.28 -5.36 -22.50
N ALA A 130 -0.73 -4.27 -21.88
CA ALA A 130 -1.99 -4.25 -21.14
C ALA A 130 -2.80 -3.00 -21.48
N THR A 131 -4.11 -3.16 -21.55
CA THR A 131 -5.11 -2.10 -21.73
C THR A 131 -6.38 -2.45 -20.96
N CYS A 132 -7.43 -1.64 -21.09
CA CYS A 132 -8.72 -1.89 -20.46
C CYS A 132 -9.85 -1.49 -21.41
N MET A 133 -10.93 -2.26 -21.39
CA MET A 133 -12.22 -1.91 -22.01
C MET A 133 -13.32 -1.89 -20.95
N ARG A 134 -14.36 -1.10 -21.18
CA ARG A 134 -15.59 -1.12 -20.40
C ARG A 134 -16.74 -1.72 -21.21
N ILE A 135 -17.39 -2.73 -20.65
CA ILE A 135 -18.56 -3.37 -21.24
C ILE A 135 -19.83 -2.80 -20.60
N ALA A 136 -20.80 -2.44 -21.43
CA ALA A 136 -22.15 -2.06 -21.01
C ALA A 136 -23.20 -2.89 -21.76
N ASP A 137 -24.42 -2.90 -21.24
CA ASP A 137 -25.59 -3.48 -21.89
C ASP A 137 -26.40 -2.35 -22.55
N CYS A 138 -26.66 -2.46 -23.85
CA CYS A 138 -27.46 -1.48 -24.58
C CYS A 138 -28.95 -1.85 -24.65
N GLY A 139 -29.34 -3.01 -24.11
CA GLY A 139 -30.73 -3.44 -23.97
C GLY A 139 -31.36 -4.07 -25.21
N GLU A 140 -30.66 -4.06 -26.34
CA GLU A 140 -31.09 -4.68 -27.60
C GLU A 140 -29.93 -5.42 -28.27
N GLU A 141 -30.24 -6.41 -29.12
CA GLU A 141 -29.19 -7.17 -29.82
C GLU A 141 -28.45 -6.29 -30.84
N VAL A 142 -27.12 -6.23 -30.72
CA VAL A 142 -26.25 -5.47 -31.62
C VAL A 142 -25.23 -6.40 -32.25
N THR A 143 -25.22 -6.48 -33.58
CA THR A 143 -24.19 -7.22 -34.34
C THR A 143 -22.88 -6.44 -34.34
N PHE A 144 -21.75 -7.14 -34.22
CA PHE A 144 -20.43 -6.52 -34.33
C PHE A 144 -19.65 -7.08 -35.51
N GLN A 145 -19.24 -6.22 -36.43
CA GLN A 145 -18.29 -6.56 -37.48
C GLN A 145 -16.93 -5.98 -37.13
N VAL A 146 -15.92 -6.84 -37.01
CA VAL A 146 -14.55 -6.40 -36.76
C VAL A 146 -14.03 -5.55 -37.94
N PRO A 147 -13.41 -4.38 -37.68
CA PRO A 147 -12.82 -3.58 -38.76
C PRO A 147 -11.63 -4.25 -39.44
N ASP A 148 -11.46 -4.05 -40.75
CA ASP A 148 -10.39 -4.66 -41.56
C ASP A 148 -8.96 -4.33 -41.09
N TRP A 149 -8.78 -3.24 -40.35
CA TRP A 149 -7.48 -2.85 -39.82
C TRP A 149 -7.08 -3.61 -38.55
N VAL A 150 -8.01 -4.33 -37.91
CA VAL A 150 -7.72 -5.18 -36.75
C VAL A 150 -7.13 -6.50 -37.22
N ARG A 151 -5.82 -6.65 -37.03
CA ARG A 151 -5.06 -7.79 -37.56
C ARG A 151 -4.93 -8.96 -36.58
N LEU A 152 -5.35 -8.75 -35.34
CA LEU A 152 -5.19 -9.71 -34.26
C LEU A 152 -6.41 -10.62 -34.19
N ARG A 153 -6.18 -11.89 -33.86
CA ARG A 153 -7.22 -12.80 -33.35
C ARG A 153 -6.94 -13.02 -31.88
N TRP A 154 -7.94 -12.77 -31.02
CA TRP A 154 -7.79 -12.98 -29.58
C TRP A 154 -7.41 -14.41 -29.24
N GLU A 155 -7.86 -15.36 -30.06
CA GLU A 155 -7.59 -16.78 -29.91
C GLU A 155 -6.10 -17.13 -30.08
N ASP A 156 -5.34 -16.31 -30.81
CA ASP A 156 -3.89 -16.47 -31.01
C ASP A 156 -3.07 -15.94 -29.83
N ASN A 157 -3.72 -15.27 -28.87
CA ASN A 157 -3.07 -14.70 -27.69
C ASN A 157 -2.62 -15.81 -26.71
N HIS A 158 -1.67 -15.48 -25.83
CA HIS A 158 -1.20 -16.41 -24.80
C HIS A 158 -2.36 -16.93 -23.92
N LEU A 159 -2.27 -18.18 -23.49
CA LEU A 159 -3.31 -18.83 -22.68
C LEU A 159 -3.64 -18.03 -21.42
N SER A 160 -2.64 -17.53 -20.70
CA SER A 160 -2.84 -16.73 -19.48
C SER A 160 -3.71 -15.49 -19.73
N ALA A 161 -3.52 -14.78 -20.84
CA ALA A 161 -4.29 -13.59 -21.17
C ALA A 161 -5.73 -13.93 -21.57
N ARG A 162 -5.93 -15.03 -22.29
CA ARG A 162 -7.28 -15.52 -22.63
C ARG A 162 -8.07 -15.95 -21.39
N ILE A 163 -7.42 -16.64 -20.44
CA ILE A 163 -8.03 -17.06 -19.17
C ILE A 163 -8.38 -15.84 -18.32
N ASP A 164 -7.47 -14.86 -18.17
CA ASP A 164 -7.67 -13.68 -17.33
C ASP A 164 -8.91 -12.86 -17.74
N LEU A 165 -9.13 -12.69 -19.05
CA LEU A 165 -10.36 -12.06 -19.56
C LEU A 165 -11.62 -12.87 -19.20
N LEU A 166 -11.59 -14.19 -19.40
CA LEU A 166 -12.75 -15.04 -19.14
C LEU A 166 -13.12 -15.08 -17.65
N GLU A 167 -12.13 -15.16 -16.76
CA GLU A 167 -12.36 -15.08 -15.32
C GLU A 167 -12.91 -13.71 -14.93
N SER A 168 -12.38 -12.63 -15.50
CA SER A 168 -12.92 -11.29 -15.25
C SER A 168 -14.39 -11.16 -15.67
N LEU A 169 -14.80 -11.80 -16.78
CA LEU A 169 -16.19 -11.82 -17.26
C LEU A 169 -17.10 -12.73 -16.42
N ASP A 170 -16.56 -13.82 -15.86
CA ASP A 170 -17.28 -14.71 -14.95
C ASP A 170 -17.57 -14.02 -13.61
N GLU A 171 -16.61 -13.27 -13.07
CA GLU A 171 -16.80 -12.45 -11.87
C GLU A 171 -17.88 -11.38 -12.07
N ARG A 172 -17.87 -10.72 -13.24
CA ARG A 172 -18.87 -9.71 -13.60
C ARG A 172 -18.87 -9.47 -15.10
N LEU A 173 -20.03 -9.60 -15.74
CA LEU A 173 -20.13 -9.41 -17.20
C LEU A 173 -20.01 -7.94 -17.66
N LEU A 174 -20.41 -6.98 -16.80
CA LEU A 174 -20.43 -5.54 -17.11
C LEU A 174 -19.37 -4.77 -16.33
N GLY A 175 -18.93 -3.64 -16.89
CA GLY A 175 -17.94 -2.76 -16.28
C GLY A 175 -16.55 -2.94 -16.88
N ASP A 176 -15.52 -2.61 -16.09
CA ASP A 176 -14.14 -2.51 -16.58
C ASP A 176 -13.41 -3.86 -16.56
N HIS A 177 -12.89 -4.25 -17.72
CA HIS A 177 -12.10 -5.45 -17.95
C HIS A 177 -10.69 -5.09 -18.40
N ASN A 178 -9.68 -5.63 -17.72
CA ASN A 178 -8.31 -5.51 -18.21
C ASN A 178 -8.12 -6.49 -19.37
N LEU A 179 -7.39 -6.06 -20.38
CA LEU A 179 -7.01 -6.87 -21.53
C LEU A 179 -5.50 -6.89 -21.64
N GLU A 180 -4.94 -8.07 -21.78
CA GLU A 180 -3.50 -8.22 -21.96
C GLU A 180 -3.19 -8.93 -23.27
N TRP A 181 -2.10 -8.52 -23.91
CA TRP A 181 -1.59 -9.17 -25.10
C TRP A 181 -0.17 -9.62 -24.86
N VAL A 182 0.06 -10.91 -25.05
CA VAL A 182 1.33 -11.57 -24.74
C VAL A 182 1.75 -12.37 -25.96
N SER A 183 2.93 -12.05 -26.50
CA SER A 183 3.44 -12.66 -27.73
C SER A 183 4.88 -13.16 -27.54
N PRO A 184 5.13 -14.48 -27.72
CA PRO A 184 6.48 -15.01 -27.87
C PRO A 184 6.96 -14.76 -29.30
N GLY A 185 8.00 -13.94 -29.49
CA GLY A 185 8.66 -13.75 -30.78
C GLY A 185 7.98 -12.74 -31.72
N PHE A 186 7.72 -11.52 -31.23
CA PHE A 186 7.04 -10.52 -32.04
C PHE A 186 7.98 -9.84 -33.07
N GLN A 187 7.97 -10.34 -34.32
CA GLN A 187 8.59 -9.65 -35.47
C GLN A 187 7.54 -8.79 -36.20
N GLY A 188 7.41 -7.51 -35.84
CA GLY A 188 6.47 -6.60 -36.52
C GLY A 188 6.19 -5.27 -35.82
N ARG A 189 5.04 -4.67 -36.11
CA ARG A 189 4.52 -3.46 -35.45
C ARG A 189 3.71 -3.81 -34.21
N SER A 190 4.16 -3.41 -33.02
CA SER A 190 3.46 -3.77 -31.79
C SER A 190 1.97 -3.39 -31.84
N PRO A 191 1.08 -4.27 -31.33
CA PRO A 191 -0.34 -3.96 -31.21
C PRO A 191 -0.61 -2.61 -30.57
N SER A 192 -1.54 -1.87 -31.17
CA SER A 192 -2.18 -0.73 -30.53
C SER A 192 -3.19 -1.20 -29.47
N SER A 193 -3.61 -0.29 -28.60
CA SER A 193 -4.64 -0.59 -27.61
C SER A 193 -5.95 -1.00 -28.28
N GLU A 194 -6.31 -0.28 -29.32
CA GLU A 194 -7.51 -0.46 -30.11
C GLU A 194 -7.55 -1.83 -30.77
N GLU A 195 -6.45 -2.29 -31.37
CA GLU A 195 -6.38 -3.65 -31.95
C GLU A 195 -6.61 -4.74 -30.91
N ILE A 196 -6.05 -4.59 -29.70
CA ILE A 196 -6.25 -5.55 -28.61
C ILE A 196 -7.72 -5.57 -28.21
N VAL A 197 -8.32 -4.39 -27.97
CA VAL A 197 -9.73 -4.25 -27.56
C VAL A 197 -10.67 -4.86 -28.61
N TRP A 198 -10.53 -4.46 -29.87
CA TRP A 198 -11.46 -4.93 -30.91
C TRP A 198 -11.25 -6.39 -31.27
N SER A 199 -10.04 -6.94 -31.13
CA SER A 199 -9.84 -8.39 -31.31
C SER A 199 -10.48 -9.22 -30.18
N ALA A 200 -10.37 -8.76 -28.92
CA ALA A 200 -11.06 -9.37 -27.79
C ALA A 200 -12.58 -9.28 -27.97
N TRP A 201 -13.08 -8.10 -28.36
CA TRP A 201 -14.50 -7.87 -28.57
C TRP A 201 -15.08 -8.70 -29.73
N ASP A 202 -14.34 -8.80 -30.83
CA ASP A 202 -14.67 -9.67 -31.96
C ASP A 202 -14.79 -11.14 -31.53
N PHE A 203 -13.84 -11.62 -30.73
CA PHE A 203 -13.93 -12.96 -30.15
C PHE A 203 -15.20 -13.12 -29.30
N LEU A 204 -15.45 -12.20 -28.36
CA LEU A 204 -16.62 -12.27 -27.48
C LEU A 204 -17.95 -12.30 -28.26
N LYS A 205 -18.14 -11.39 -29.22
CA LYS A 205 -19.39 -11.22 -29.96
C LYS A 205 -19.63 -12.30 -31.02
N ASN A 206 -18.58 -12.80 -31.68
CA ASN A 206 -18.74 -13.55 -32.91
C ASN A 206 -18.29 -15.02 -32.84
N ARG A 207 -17.38 -15.37 -31.91
CA ARG A 207 -16.73 -16.70 -31.91
C ARG A 207 -16.69 -17.40 -30.56
N SER A 208 -16.87 -16.65 -29.47
CA SER A 208 -16.88 -17.23 -28.14
C SER A 208 -18.19 -17.98 -27.85
N PRO A 209 -18.18 -18.97 -26.96
CA PRO A 209 -19.42 -19.57 -26.43
C PRO A 209 -20.34 -18.57 -25.72
N LEU A 210 -19.83 -17.38 -25.37
CA LEU A 210 -20.59 -16.30 -24.74
C LEU A 210 -21.32 -15.41 -25.75
N ALA A 211 -21.17 -15.62 -27.07
CA ALA A 211 -21.72 -14.75 -28.11
C ALA A 211 -23.22 -14.45 -27.93
N ALA A 212 -24.04 -15.46 -27.64
CA ALA A 212 -25.47 -15.28 -27.38
C ALA A 212 -25.74 -14.43 -26.13
N ARG A 213 -24.94 -14.61 -25.06
CA ARG A 213 -25.02 -13.76 -23.84
C ARG A 213 -24.47 -12.36 -24.07
N ALA A 214 -23.55 -12.21 -25.02
CA ALA A 214 -22.96 -10.95 -25.41
C ALA A 214 -23.81 -10.19 -26.45
N ALA A 215 -24.96 -10.71 -26.87
CA ALA A 215 -25.75 -10.17 -27.99
C ALA A 215 -26.16 -8.70 -27.77
N SER A 216 -26.57 -8.32 -26.55
CA SER A 216 -26.91 -6.94 -26.20
C SER A 216 -25.77 -6.11 -25.60
N LEU A 217 -24.58 -6.71 -25.47
CA LEU A 217 -23.43 -6.01 -24.90
C LEU A 217 -22.75 -5.13 -25.97
N MET A 218 -22.15 -4.04 -25.49
CA MET A 218 -21.32 -3.11 -26.25
C MET A 218 -20.04 -2.73 -25.47
N VAL A 219 -19.00 -2.30 -26.19
CA VAL A 219 -17.87 -1.57 -25.58
C VAL A 219 -18.30 -0.12 -25.39
N GLU A 220 -18.47 0.32 -24.15
CA GLU A 220 -18.84 1.70 -23.80
C GLU A 220 -17.64 2.65 -23.93
N ASP A 221 -16.47 2.20 -23.45
CA ASP A 221 -15.23 2.98 -23.44
C ASP A 221 -14.02 2.04 -23.42
N PHE A 222 -12.83 2.55 -23.75
CA PHE A 222 -11.57 1.81 -23.61
C PHE A 222 -10.36 2.75 -23.47
N SER A 223 -9.28 2.24 -22.90
CA SER A 223 -8.03 3.01 -22.78
C SER A 223 -7.36 3.17 -24.15
N THR A 224 -7.11 4.38 -24.63
CA THR A 224 -6.44 4.62 -25.93
C THR A 224 -4.94 4.35 -25.92
N MET A 225 -4.35 4.17 -24.73
CA MET A 225 -2.93 3.86 -24.56
C MET A 225 -2.75 2.47 -23.95
N ALA A 226 -1.86 1.68 -24.56
CA ALA A 226 -1.44 0.41 -23.97
C ALA A 226 -0.22 0.62 -23.05
N LEU A 227 -0.30 0.04 -21.85
CA LEU A 227 0.87 -0.15 -21.00
C LEU A 227 1.80 -1.18 -21.66
N ARG A 228 3.10 -0.90 -21.64
CA ARG A 228 4.10 -1.76 -22.30
C ARG A 228 5.21 -2.17 -21.35
N GLN A 229 5.76 -3.37 -21.54
CA GLN A 229 6.93 -3.85 -20.79
C GLN A 229 8.24 -3.21 -21.29
N ASP A 230 8.35 -2.98 -22.60
CA ASP A 230 9.56 -2.61 -23.33
C ASP A 230 9.90 -1.10 -23.30
N ASN A 231 9.30 -0.36 -22.36
CA ASN A 231 9.50 1.07 -22.20
C ASN A 231 10.97 1.42 -21.92
N PHE A 232 11.35 2.64 -22.29
CA PHE A 232 12.66 3.19 -21.98
C PHE A 232 12.86 3.28 -20.47
N ARG A 233 14.05 2.90 -20.00
CA ARG A 233 14.50 3.04 -18.62
C ARG A 233 15.78 3.86 -18.61
N ALA A 234 15.76 4.99 -17.91
CA ALA A 234 16.91 5.87 -17.81
C ALA A 234 17.97 5.30 -16.87
N ARG A 235 19.24 5.65 -17.07
CA ARG A 235 20.36 5.24 -16.23
C ARG A 235 20.71 6.34 -15.22
N GLY A 236 20.68 5.97 -13.95
CA GLY A 236 21.17 6.71 -12.80
C GLY A 236 22.52 6.18 -12.30
N ASP A 237 22.93 6.59 -11.11
CA ASP A 237 24.19 6.12 -10.52
C ASP A 237 24.05 4.75 -9.82
N PHE A 238 22.83 4.20 -9.71
CA PHE A 238 22.54 2.80 -9.38
C PHE A 238 21.48 2.26 -10.31
N ILE A 239 21.51 0.95 -10.56
CA ILE A 239 20.47 0.24 -11.28
C ILE A 239 19.92 -0.78 -10.29
N LEU A 240 18.68 -0.59 -9.85
CA LEU A 240 18.00 -1.57 -9.01
C LEU A 240 17.65 -2.82 -9.83
N ASP A 241 17.98 -4.00 -9.33
CA ASP A 241 17.71 -5.28 -9.97
C ASP A 241 16.81 -6.20 -9.11
N PRO A 242 16.29 -7.32 -9.65
CA PRO A 242 15.46 -8.25 -8.87
C PRO A 242 16.19 -8.89 -7.69
N ALA A 243 17.51 -9.10 -7.77
CA ALA A 243 18.27 -9.72 -6.69
C ALA A 243 18.41 -8.77 -5.49
N ASP A 244 18.47 -7.45 -5.72
CA ASP A 244 18.36 -6.43 -4.67
C ASP A 244 17.03 -6.58 -3.90
N MET A 245 15.93 -6.72 -4.63
CA MET A 245 14.58 -6.82 -4.08
C MET A 245 14.34 -8.15 -3.34
N GLU A 246 14.73 -9.28 -3.94
CA GLU A 246 14.61 -10.62 -3.34
C GLU A 246 15.41 -10.75 -2.04
N LYS A 247 16.62 -10.17 -2.00
CA LYS A 247 17.50 -10.22 -0.82
C LYS A 247 17.15 -9.20 0.26
N GLY A 248 16.19 -8.28 0.00
CA GLY A 248 15.85 -7.20 0.92
C GLY A 248 17.06 -6.31 1.23
N ARG A 249 17.86 -5.95 0.21
CA ARG A 249 19.02 -5.08 0.43
C ARG A 249 18.57 -3.71 0.92
N THR A 250 19.31 -3.17 1.89
CA THR A 250 19.10 -1.83 2.43
C THR A 250 20.14 -0.85 1.89
N TYR A 251 19.79 0.43 1.82
CA TYR A 251 20.62 1.50 1.29
C TYR A 251 20.62 2.71 2.20
N SER A 252 21.83 3.25 2.47
CA SER A 252 21.97 4.47 3.28
C SER A 252 21.26 5.68 2.68
N ASP A 253 21.09 5.69 1.35
CA ASP A 253 20.38 6.72 0.59
C ASP A 253 18.98 6.27 0.13
N SER A 254 18.36 5.29 0.80
CA SER A 254 16.97 4.92 0.55
C SER A 254 16.01 6.08 0.81
N VAL A 255 15.09 6.30 -0.12
CA VAL A 255 14.11 7.40 -0.08
C VAL A 255 12.69 6.95 -0.38
N ALA A 256 12.48 5.69 -0.72
CA ALA A 256 11.15 5.11 -0.92
C ALA A 256 11.22 3.59 -0.66
N VAL A 257 10.07 3.01 -0.32
CA VAL A 257 9.90 1.57 -0.11
C VAL A 257 8.76 1.09 -1.00
N GLY A 258 8.97 -0.03 -1.68
CA GLY A 258 7.95 -0.74 -2.44
C GLY A 258 7.69 -2.12 -1.86
N ARG A 259 6.49 -2.67 -2.13
CA ARG A 259 6.10 -4.02 -1.69
C ARG A 259 5.37 -4.82 -2.75
N SER A 260 5.33 -4.30 -3.99
CA SER A 260 4.68 -4.97 -5.11
C SER A 260 5.33 -6.34 -5.38
N PRO A 261 4.57 -7.35 -5.79
CA PRO A 261 5.13 -8.63 -6.21
C PRO A 261 5.98 -8.46 -7.46
N MET A 262 6.77 -9.49 -7.77
CA MET A 262 7.62 -9.55 -8.95
C MET A 262 7.07 -10.48 -10.01
N ASP A 263 7.40 -10.24 -11.28
CA ASP A 263 6.98 -11.10 -12.37
C ASP A 263 7.74 -12.45 -12.39
N LEU A 264 7.05 -13.55 -12.69
CA LEU A 264 7.62 -14.77 -13.25
C LEU A 264 7.56 -14.73 -14.79
N GLY A 265 8.02 -15.78 -15.46
CA GLY A 265 8.13 -15.82 -16.93
C GLY A 265 6.79 -15.73 -17.66
N ASP A 266 5.71 -16.25 -17.07
CA ASP A 266 4.34 -16.24 -17.61
C ASP A 266 3.47 -15.11 -17.05
N ALA A 267 4.08 -14.16 -16.34
CA ALA A 267 3.37 -13.07 -15.68
C ALA A 267 2.66 -12.15 -16.68
N LEU A 268 1.48 -11.70 -16.27
CA LEU A 268 0.77 -10.60 -16.89
C LEU A 268 1.22 -9.26 -16.27
N LEU A 269 1.13 -8.15 -17.01
CA LEU A 269 1.56 -6.83 -16.56
C LEU A 269 0.62 -6.24 -15.51
N SER A 270 -0.69 -6.28 -15.78
CA SER A 270 -1.71 -5.64 -14.95
C SER A 270 -2.35 -6.60 -13.95
N SER A 271 -2.53 -7.87 -14.33
CA SER A 271 -3.01 -8.94 -13.46
C SER A 271 -1.93 -9.35 -12.44
N VAL A 272 -2.36 -9.96 -11.32
CA VAL A 272 -1.44 -10.60 -10.36
C VAL A 272 -1.04 -12.01 -10.80
N ARG A 273 -1.67 -12.53 -11.86
CA ARG A 273 -1.36 -13.83 -12.47
C ARG A 273 0.11 -13.96 -12.86
N GLY A 274 0.74 -15.04 -12.43
CA GLY A 274 2.14 -15.35 -12.74
C GLY A 274 3.13 -14.45 -12.01
N LYS A 275 2.69 -13.69 -11.00
CA LYS A 275 3.60 -12.94 -10.13
C LYS A 275 3.97 -13.75 -8.89
N VAL A 276 5.07 -13.38 -8.24
CA VAL A 276 5.58 -13.98 -7.02
C VAL A 276 5.68 -12.94 -5.91
N ALA A 277 5.18 -13.29 -4.73
CA ALA A 277 5.34 -12.47 -3.54
C ALA A 277 6.83 -12.33 -3.19
N LEU A 278 7.21 -11.18 -2.63
CA LEU A 278 8.53 -10.97 -2.05
C LEU A 278 8.54 -11.40 -0.57
N PRO A 279 9.72 -11.79 -0.03
CA PRO A 279 9.85 -12.12 1.38
C PRO A 279 9.88 -10.87 2.26
N HIS A 280 10.23 -9.70 1.69
CA HIS A 280 10.31 -8.41 2.37
C HIS A 280 9.87 -7.27 1.43
N PRO A 281 9.45 -6.11 1.95
CA PRO A 281 9.46 -4.87 1.17
C PRO A 281 10.89 -4.54 0.69
N PHE A 282 11.02 -3.79 -0.39
CA PHE A 282 12.30 -3.43 -0.99
C PHE A 282 12.53 -1.93 -0.99
N GLU A 283 13.77 -1.52 -0.74
CA GLU A 283 14.19 -0.13 -0.70
C GLU A 283 14.56 0.41 -2.09
N ILE A 284 14.27 1.69 -2.33
CA ILE A 284 14.60 2.40 -3.57
C ILE A 284 15.53 3.57 -3.21
N PRO A 285 16.82 3.48 -3.55
CA PRO A 285 17.78 4.53 -3.22
C PRO A 285 17.67 5.74 -4.15
N LEU A 286 18.04 6.92 -3.64
CA LEU A 286 17.93 8.20 -4.38
C LEU A 286 18.72 8.17 -5.69
N ARG A 287 19.84 7.44 -5.73
CA ARG A 287 20.65 7.16 -6.92
C ARG A 287 19.92 6.43 -8.06
N CYS A 288 18.74 5.85 -7.81
CA CYS A 288 17.83 5.37 -8.86
C CYS A 288 16.97 6.47 -9.48
N LEU A 289 16.72 7.55 -8.75
CA LEU A 289 15.70 8.56 -9.06
C LEU A 289 16.25 9.79 -9.79
N TYR A 290 17.49 9.76 -10.30
CA TYR A 290 18.03 10.85 -11.12
C TYR A 290 18.90 10.34 -12.27
N SER A 291 19.02 11.16 -13.32
CA SER A 291 19.87 10.84 -14.47
C SER A 291 21.36 10.92 -14.11
N GLN A 292 22.14 9.93 -14.54
CA GLN A 292 23.60 9.94 -14.42
C GLN A 292 24.27 11.06 -15.24
N LYS A 293 23.63 11.53 -16.31
CA LYS A 293 24.18 12.54 -17.23
C LYS A 293 23.53 13.91 -17.06
N VAL A 294 22.19 13.96 -17.03
CA VAL A 294 21.43 15.21 -17.02
C VAL A 294 21.25 15.67 -15.57
N LYS A 295 22.07 16.64 -15.16
CA LYS A 295 22.30 17.02 -13.76
C LYS A 295 21.07 17.55 -13.01
N ASN A 296 20.04 18.00 -13.72
CA ASN A 296 18.82 18.55 -13.14
C ASN A 296 17.57 17.75 -13.50
N LEU A 297 17.73 16.48 -13.86
CA LEU A 297 16.64 15.57 -14.18
C LEU A 297 16.49 14.49 -13.12
N PHE A 298 15.35 14.49 -12.42
CA PHE A 298 14.87 13.38 -11.61
C PHE A 298 13.96 12.44 -12.43
N LEU A 299 13.79 11.23 -11.94
CA LEU A 299 13.05 10.13 -12.57
C LEU A 299 12.15 9.49 -11.50
N ALA A 300 10.87 9.29 -11.81
CA ALA A 300 9.94 8.59 -10.91
C ALA A 300 9.00 7.66 -11.69
N GLY A 301 8.88 6.41 -11.24
CA GLY A 301 8.12 5.34 -11.89
C GLY A 301 9.00 4.29 -12.58
N GLY A 302 8.37 3.39 -13.34
CA GLY A 302 9.05 2.24 -13.95
C GLY A 302 10.18 2.58 -14.94
N HIS A 303 10.27 3.81 -15.44
CA HIS A 303 11.35 4.28 -16.32
C HIS A 303 12.55 4.87 -15.56
N ALA A 304 12.54 4.85 -14.23
CA ALA A 304 13.71 5.18 -13.40
C ALA A 304 14.83 4.14 -13.58
N SER A 305 15.94 4.32 -12.86
CA SER A 305 17.12 3.48 -13.04
C SER A 305 16.99 2.12 -12.36
N CYS A 306 16.47 1.18 -13.12
CA CYS A 306 16.29 -0.22 -12.75
C CYS A 306 16.39 -1.09 -14.00
N THR A 307 16.50 -2.40 -13.79
CA THR A 307 16.43 -3.37 -14.88
C THR A 307 14.98 -3.63 -15.32
N SER A 308 14.80 -4.44 -16.36
CA SER A 308 13.49 -4.66 -16.99
C SER A 308 12.47 -5.34 -16.10
N ARG A 309 12.87 -6.35 -15.31
CA ARG A 309 11.97 -7.07 -14.41
C ARG A 309 11.63 -6.23 -13.18
N ALA A 310 12.61 -5.52 -12.61
CA ALA A 310 12.37 -4.57 -11.51
C ALA A 310 11.41 -3.44 -11.94
N SER A 311 11.53 -2.91 -13.16
CA SER A 311 10.67 -1.85 -13.70
C SER A 311 9.16 -2.13 -13.56
N VAL A 312 8.75 -3.39 -13.62
CA VAL A 312 7.34 -3.80 -13.46
C VAL A 312 6.85 -3.62 -12.01
N SER A 313 7.74 -3.76 -11.04
CA SER A 313 7.44 -3.46 -9.63
C SER A 313 7.45 -1.95 -9.37
N LEU A 314 8.40 -1.19 -9.95
CA LEU A 314 8.46 0.27 -9.74
C LEU A 314 7.26 1.02 -10.35
N ARG A 315 6.59 0.47 -11.37
CA ARG A 315 5.35 1.05 -11.96
C ARG A 315 4.08 0.77 -11.16
N HIS A 316 4.15 -0.05 -10.11
CA HIS A 316 3.03 -0.24 -9.19
C HIS A 316 2.64 1.14 -8.64
N PRO A 317 1.39 1.61 -8.80
CA PRO A 317 1.04 3.00 -8.54
C PRO A 317 1.39 3.49 -7.13
N PRO A 318 1.18 2.71 -6.05
CA PRO A 318 1.67 3.06 -4.72
C PRO A 318 3.18 3.30 -4.67
N THR A 319 3.98 2.37 -5.20
CA THR A 319 5.44 2.49 -5.26
C THR A 319 5.87 3.71 -6.10
N SER A 320 5.26 3.91 -7.27
CA SER A 320 5.51 5.08 -8.12
C SER A 320 5.18 6.41 -7.41
N ALA A 321 4.12 6.45 -6.60
CA ALA A 321 3.75 7.63 -5.84
C ALA A 321 4.81 7.96 -4.76
N GLN A 322 5.35 6.95 -4.08
CA GLN A 322 6.47 7.14 -3.15
C GLN A 322 7.71 7.71 -3.87
N MET A 323 8.06 7.18 -5.05
CA MET A 323 9.16 7.72 -5.85
C MET A 323 8.91 9.18 -6.26
N GLY A 324 7.68 9.52 -6.64
CA GLY A 324 7.29 10.88 -7.01
C GLY A 324 7.40 11.86 -5.85
N ALA A 325 6.90 11.49 -4.67
CA ALA A 325 7.02 12.29 -3.44
C ALA A 325 8.50 12.52 -3.07
N ALA A 326 9.31 11.46 -3.09
CA ALA A 326 10.74 11.52 -2.83
C ALA A 326 11.47 12.43 -3.82
N ALA A 327 11.20 12.30 -5.12
CA ALA A 327 11.80 13.15 -6.15
C ALA A 327 11.38 14.63 -6.00
N GLY A 328 10.11 14.87 -5.68
CA GLY A 328 9.57 16.21 -5.41
C GLY A 328 10.30 16.89 -4.26
N LEU A 329 10.37 16.25 -3.09
CA LEU A 329 11.05 16.80 -1.92
C LEU A 329 12.57 16.95 -2.15
N SER A 330 13.18 15.98 -2.85
CA SER A 330 14.58 16.06 -3.27
C SER A 330 14.86 17.28 -4.14
N SER A 331 13.96 17.61 -5.06
CA SER A 331 14.10 18.77 -5.94
C SER A 331 13.99 20.09 -5.15
N ALA A 332 13.06 20.17 -4.19
CA ALA A 332 12.91 21.33 -3.31
C ALA A 332 14.16 21.53 -2.44
N LEU A 333 14.71 20.45 -1.87
CA LEU A 333 15.92 20.50 -1.07
C LEU A 333 17.16 20.86 -1.90
N CYS A 334 17.27 20.33 -3.12
CA CYS A 334 18.29 20.73 -4.09
C CYS A 334 18.26 22.24 -4.37
N ILE A 335 17.06 22.82 -4.55
CA ILE A 335 16.88 24.27 -4.74
C ILE A 335 17.31 25.04 -3.49
N LYS A 336 16.82 24.64 -2.30
CA LYS A 336 17.09 25.31 -1.02
C LYS A 336 18.58 25.32 -0.68
N LYS A 337 19.26 24.20 -0.88
CA LYS A 337 20.69 24.00 -0.52
C LYS A 337 21.64 24.26 -1.68
N LYS A 338 21.13 24.63 -2.87
CA LYS A 338 21.90 24.82 -4.11
C LYS A 338 22.76 23.58 -4.44
N ARG A 339 22.16 22.38 -4.37
CA ARG A 339 22.82 21.09 -4.60
C ARG A 339 22.29 20.38 -5.84
N LEU A 340 23.11 19.50 -6.41
CA LEU A 340 22.68 18.59 -7.49
C LEU A 340 22.19 17.26 -6.89
N PRO A 341 21.32 16.50 -7.59
CA PRO A 341 20.79 15.22 -7.09
C PRO A 341 21.88 14.24 -6.67
N ARG A 342 22.93 14.09 -7.49
CA ARG A 342 24.11 13.27 -7.15
C ARG A 342 24.82 13.69 -5.87
N THR A 343 24.86 14.99 -5.57
CA THR A 343 25.48 15.48 -4.32
C THR A 343 24.55 15.27 -3.13
N LEU A 344 23.24 15.37 -3.33
CA LEU A 344 22.23 15.12 -2.30
C LEU A 344 22.24 13.65 -1.85
N ALA A 345 22.52 12.70 -2.75
CA ALA A 345 22.60 11.27 -2.41
C ALA A 345 23.82 10.87 -1.56
N LYS A 346 24.75 11.79 -1.27
CA LYS A 346 25.90 11.50 -0.41
C LYS A 346 25.47 11.52 1.07
N SER A 347 26.12 10.69 1.87
CA SER A 347 25.98 10.68 3.35
C SER A 347 26.13 12.09 3.94
N GLY A 348 25.35 12.38 4.98
CA GLY A 348 25.19 13.71 5.58
C GLY A 348 24.12 14.56 4.90
N TYR A 349 24.06 14.56 3.55
CA TYR A 349 23.04 15.33 2.83
C TYR A 349 21.73 14.56 2.65
N VAL A 350 21.82 13.26 2.40
CA VAL A 350 20.63 12.40 2.26
C VAL A 350 19.90 12.22 3.59
N ASP A 351 20.59 12.35 4.72
CA ASP A 351 20.00 12.22 6.05
C ASP A 351 18.99 13.34 6.33
N GLU A 352 19.29 14.58 5.89
CA GLU A 352 18.33 15.69 5.95
C GLU A 352 17.10 15.42 5.08
N LEU A 353 17.27 14.83 3.89
CA LEU A 353 16.15 14.44 3.03
C LEU A 353 15.30 13.36 3.70
N ARG A 354 15.92 12.32 4.26
CA ARG A 354 15.21 11.22 4.92
C ARG A 354 14.44 11.71 6.14
N LYS A 355 15.02 12.62 6.92
CA LYS A 355 14.31 13.31 8.02
C LYS A 355 13.07 14.05 7.52
N LEU A 356 13.20 14.84 6.45
CA LEU A 356 12.07 15.60 5.90
C LEU A 356 10.97 14.67 5.36
N LEU A 357 11.31 13.56 4.70
CA LEU A 357 10.35 12.55 4.27
C LEU A 357 9.66 11.88 5.47
N TYR A 358 10.42 11.52 6.50
CA TYR A 358 9.86 10.94 7.72
C TYR A 358 8.82 11.86 8.39
N ARG A 359 9.08 13.17 8.40
CA ARG A 359 8.16 14.22 8.89
C ARG A 359 6.96 14.49 7.97
N THR A 360 6.84 13.80 6.84
CA THR A 360 5.61 13.76 6.03
C THR A 360 4.96 12.38 6.07
N ASN A 361 5.25 11.58 7.12
CA ASN A 361 4.82 10.19 7.24
C ASN A 361 5.18 9.33 6.01
N HIS A 362 6.31 9.61 5.36
CA HIS A 362 6.80 8.88 4.19
C HIS A 362 7.88 7.87 4.62
N ALA A 363 7.73 6.60 4.24
CA ALA A 363 8.69 5.56 4.59
C ALA A 363 9.95 5.66 3.71
N THR A 364 11.12 5.76 4.35
CA THR A 364 12.40 5.86 3.63
C THR A 364 13.20 4.56 3.65
N GLY A 365 12.84 3.58 4.46
CA GLY A 365 13.48 2.27 4.54
C GLY A 365 12.59 1.24 5.21
N THR A 366 13.06 -0.01 5.26
CA THR A 366 12.35 -1.11 5.94
C THR A 366 12.44 -1.02 7.46
N GLU A 367 13.47 -0.33 7.95
CA GLU A 367 13.64 0.04 9.35
C GLU A 367 13.18 1.49 9.58
N PRO A 368 12.70 1.83 10.79
CA PRO A 368 12.21 3.17 11.09
C PRO A 368 13.36 4.18 11.08
N TYR A 369 13.03 5.41 10.68
CA TYR A 369 13.96 6.52 10.78
C TYR A 369 13.92 7.12 12.20
N HIS A 370 15.07 7.16 12.87
CA HIS A 370 15.21 7.76 14.20
C HIS A 370 15.50 9.26 14.09
N ASP A 371 14.48 10.09 14.30
CA ASP A 371 14.62 11.56 14.32
C ASP A 371 15.10 12.04 15.69
N THR A 372 16.38 12.36 15.82
CA THR A 372 17.00 12.82 17.07
C THR A 372 16.51 14.17 17.55
N GLU A 373 15.73 14.90 16.74
CA GLU A 373 15.12 16.18 17.12
C GLU A 373 13.72 16.01 17.72
N ASN A 374 13.17 14.77 17.78
CA ASN A 374 11.91 14.52 18.46
C ASN A 374 12.06 14.67 19.98
N LEU A 375 11.45 15.71 20.54
CA LEU A 375 11.55 16.04 21.96
C LEU A 375 10.80 15.08 22.88
N LEU A 376 9.92 14.23 22.34
CA LEU A 376 9.16 13.25 23.11
C LEU A 376 9.92 11.95 23.42
N ALA A 377 11.10 11.74 22.82
CA ALA A 377 11.89 10.54 23.07
C ALA A 377 12.29 10.35 24.55
N ASP A 378 12.42 11.47 25.29
CA ASP A 378 12.78 11.47 26.71
C ASP A 378 11.57 11.71 27.65
N ALA A 379 10.34 11.75 27.12
CA ALA A 379 9.16 12.03 27.92
C ALA A 379 8.65 10.75 28.62
N THR A 380 8.16 10.90 29.86
CA THR A 380 7.34 9.86 30.49
C THR A 380 5.93 9.93 29.92
N VAL A 381 5.41 8.79 29.45
CA VAL A 381 4.08 8.73 28.80
C VAL A 381 3.10 7.94 29.65
N THR A 382 1.95 8.53 29.93
CA THR A 382 0.81 7.92 30.62
C THR A 382 -0.45 8.04 29.76
N ALA A 383 -1.45 7.21 30.01
CA ALA A 383 -2.74 7.28 29.31
C ALA A 383 -3.89 6.94 30.26
N SER A 384 -5.09 7.42 29.92
CA SER A 384 -6.35 7.16 30.64
C SER A 384 -6.64 5.67 30.80
N SER A 385 -6.41 4.90 29.74
CA SER A 385 -6.61 3.45 29.71
C SER A 385 -5.69 2.81 28.68
N THR A 386 -5.57 1.48 28.71
CA THR A 386 -4.81 0.72 27.72
C THR A 386 -5.46 -0.65 27.51
N LEU A 387 -5.63 -1.04 26.25
CA LEU A 387 -6.16 -2.33 25.87
C LEU A 387 -5.21 -3.47 26.29
N ASP A 388 -5.71 -4.41 27.08
CA ASP A 388 -4.91 -5.49 27.69
C ASP A 388 -5.25 -6.89 27.16
N ARG A 389 -6.14 -6.97 26.17
CA ARG A 389 -6.66 -8.22 25.59
C ARG A 389 -6.95 -8.06 24.10
N PHE A 390 -6.84 -9.15 23.35
CA PHE A 390 -7.10 -9.14 21.91
C PHE A 390 -8.59 -9.19 21.56
N SER A 391 -9.42 -9.76 22.42
CA SER A 391 -10.87 -9.80 22.26
C SER A 391 -11.54 -9.00 23.39
N PRO A 392 -11.73 -7.67 23.21
CA PRO A 392 -12.34 -6.83 24.24
C PRO A 392 -13.86 -6.99 24.41
N TYR A 393 -14.53 -7.60 23.44
CA TYR A 393 -15.97 -7.79 23.46
C TYR A 393 -16.35 -9.26 23.72
N GLU A 394 -17.53 -9.48 24.27
CA GLU A 394 -18.07 -10.82 24.50
C GLU A 394 -18.26 -11.56 23.17
N PRO A 395 -17.61 -12.72 22.97
CA PRO A 395 -17.82 -13.52 21.77
C PRO A 395 -19.25 -14.09 21.72
N GLY A 396 -19.79 -14.28 20.51
CA GLY A 396 -21.09 -14.94 20.32
C GLY A 396 -22.11 -14.16 19.50
N GLN A 397 -22.00 -12.82 19.47
CA GLN A 397 -22.87 -11.96 18.66
C GLN A 397 -22.26 -11.54 17.31
N GLY A 398 -21.04 -12.01 17.02
CA GLY A 398 -20.27 -11.65 15.83
C GLY A 398 -20.45 -12.59 14.63
N LEU A 399 -19.70 -12.28 13.57
CA LEU A 399 -19.62 -13.10 12.37
C LEU A 399 -19.00 -14.47 12.69
N LYS A 400 -19.50 -15.52 12.04
CA LYS A 400 -18.99 -16.88 12.16
C LYS A 400 -18.41 -17.32 10.81
N THR A 401 -17.19 -17.83 10.82
CA THR A 401 -16.53 -18.39 9.63
C THR A 401 -16.44 -19.91 9.75
N ALA A 402 -16.90 -20.64 8.73
CA ALA A 402 -16.66 -22.07 8.65
C ALA A 402 -15.15 -22.37 8.55
N LEU A 403 -14.66 -23.18 9.47
CA LEU A 403 -13.26 -23.52 9.59
C LEU A 403 -12.97 -24.84 8.87
N SER A 404 -12.12 -24.78 7.85
CA SER A 404 -11.50 -25.98 7.26
C SER A 404 -10.00 -26.00 7.57
N SER A 405 -9.29 -24.96 7.13
CA SER A 405 -7.95 -24.61 7.61
C SER A 405 -7.76 -23.09 7.56
N GLY A 406 -7.04 -22.55 8.52
CA GLY A 406 -6.66 -21.14 8.56
C GLY A 406 -5.52 -20.88 9.54
N LEU A 407 -4.99 -19.66 9.48
CA LEU A 407 -3.88 -19.23 10.30
C LEU A 407 -4.27 -17.92 11.01
N ILE A 408 -4.22 -17.92 12.34
CA ILE A 408 -4.55 -16.76 13.18
C ILE A 408 -3.24 -16.05 13.54
N GLN A 409 -3.05 -14.83 13.08
CA GLN A 409 -1.91 -13.98 13.44
C GLN A 409 -2.22 -13.18 14.70
N PHE A 410 -1.26 -13.09 15.62
CA PHE A 410 -1.35 -12.28 16.83
C PHE A 410 0.05 -11.82 17.29
N PRO A 411 0.18 -10.65 17.93
CA PRO A 411 1.46 -10.17 18.46
C PRO A 411 1.82 -10.83 19.79
N VAL A 412 3.11 -11.06 20.03
CA VAL A 412 3.64 -11.58 21.30
C VAL A 412 4.83 -10.73 21.74
N SER A 413 4.75 -10.20 22.95
CA SER A 413 5.81 -9.40 23.59
C SER A 413 6.49 -10.11 24.77
N THR A 414 5.87 -11.16 25.30
CA THR A 414 6.44 -11.92 26.42
C THR A 414 7.44 -12.97 25.95
N SER A 415 8.36 -13.39 26.83
CA SER A 415 9.39 -14.40 26.52
C SER A 415 8.86 -15.83 26.38
N GLN A 416 7.56 -16.04 26.58
CA GLN A 416 6.91 -17.34 26.47
C GLN A 416 5.43 -17.20 26.13
N ILE A 417 4.89 -18.24 25.51
CA ILE A 417 3.47 -18.51 25.32
C ILE A 417 3.16 -19.76 26.16
N GLN A 418 2.26 -19.62 27.12
CA GLN A 418 1.85 -20.69 28.05
C GLN A 418 0.56 -21.39 27.61
N GLY A 419 -0.27 -20.70 26.83
CA GLY A 419 -1.52 -21.26 26.32
C GLY A 419 -2.23 -20.26 25.42
N ILE A 420 -3.07 -20.77 24.54
CA ILE A 420 -3.90 -19.96 23.65
C ILE A 420 -5.34 -20.45 23.77
N LYS A 421 -6.28 -19.53 23.99
CA LYS A 421 -7.70 -19.83 23.95
C LYS A 421 -8.29 -19.31 22.65
N VAL A 422 -9.18 -20.09 22.04
CA VAL A 422 -9.90 -19.71 20.82
C VAL A 422 -11.39 -19.91 21.06
N TYR A 423 -12.22 -18.94 20.65
CA TYR A 423 -13.68 -19.08 20.75
C TYR A 423 -14.25 -19.73 19.49
N LEU A 424 -14.90 -20.88 19.66
CA LEU A 424 -15.36 -21.68 18.53
C LEU A 424 -16.63 -22.48 18.86
N GLU A 425 -17.34 -22.88 17.81
CA GLU A 425 -18.59 -23.63 17.87
C GLU A 425 -18.48 -24.90 17.02
N ALA A 426 -18.79 -26.07 17.58
CA ALA A 426 -18.75 -27.36 16.90
C ALA A 426 -20.17 -27.84 16.52
N LYS A 427 -20.45 -27.94 15.22
CA LYS A 427 -21.72 -28.46 14.68
C LYS A 427 -21.72 -29.99 14.53
N SER A 428 -20.56 -30.62 14.63
CA SER A 428 -20.36 -32.07 14.66
C SER A 428 -19.23 -32.42 15.62
N ASP A 429 -19.17 -33.67 16.05
CA ASP A 429 -17.97 -34.19 16.70
C ASP A 429 -16.80 -34.01 15.74
N SER A 430 -15.75 -33.35 16.22
CA SER A 430 -14.66 -32.86 15.36
C SER A 430 -13.32 -32.98 16.07
N ILE A 431 -12.27 -33.30 15.33
CA ILE A 431 -10.89 -33.18 15.83
C ILE A 431 -10.35 -31.84 15.32
N LEU A 432 -9.84 -31.03 16.24
CA LEU A 432 -9.18 -29.78 15.95
C LEU A 432 -7.67 -30.01 15.98
N ARG A 433 -6.99 -29.72 14.86
CA ARG A 433 -5.54 -29.81 14.77
C ARG A 433 -4.95 -28.41 14.77
N CYS A 434 -4.00 -28.18 15.67
CA CYS A 434 -3.41 -26.88 15.92
C CYS A 434 -1.89 -26.93 15.78
N GLY A 435 -1.30 -25.89 15.18
CA GLY A 435 0.14 -25.69 15.13
C GLY A 435 0.49 -24.26 15.53
N LEU A 436 1.38 -24.10 16.51
CA LEU A 436 1.91 -22.81 16.91
C LEU A 436 3.19 -22.53 16.12
N TYR A 437 3.29 -21.37 15.48
CA TYR A 437 4.41 -20.97 14.64
C TYR A 437 5.02 -19.65 15.12
N ALA A 438 6.34 -19.55 14.99
CA ALA A 438 7.13 -18.39 15.36
C ALA A 438 6.95 -17.23 14.38
N SER A 439 7.48 -16.06 14.77
CA SER A 439 7.63 -14.92 13.88
C SER A 439 8.53 -15.22 12.70
N PRO A 440 8.23 -14.69 11.51
CA PRO A 440 9.23 -14.57 10.45
C PRO A 440 10.34 -13.61 10.90
N SER A 441 11.47 -13.65 10.19
CA SER A 441 12.64 -12.81 10.49
C SER A 441 12.41 -11.31 10.27
N LEU A 442 11.34 -10.92 9.56
CA LEU A 442 11.02 -9.53 9.18
C LEU A 442 9.51 -9.26 9.33
N ALA A 443 9.05 -8.04 9.04
CA ALA A 443 7.65 -7.60 9.17
C ALA A 443 6.64 -8.31 8.22
N ALA A 444 6.99 -9.49 7.71
CA ALA A 444 6.13 -10.33 6.90
C ALA A 444 4.98 -10.91 7.74
N THR A 445 3.86 -11.18 7.07
CA THR A 445 2.71 -11.86 7.65
C THR A 445 2.69 -13.33 7.23
N CYS A 446 3.85 -13.97 7.15
CA CYS A 446 4.01 -15.40 6.84
C CYS A 446 4.58 -16.12 8.07
N PRO A 447 4.09 -17.32 8.42
CA PRO A 447 4.54 -18.03 9.61
C PRO A 447 6.01 -18.45 9.49
N GLY A 448 6.75 -18.35 10.60
CA GLY A 448 8.08 -18.92 10.75
C GLY A 448 8.04 -20.43 11.05
N PRO A 449 9.10 -20.98 11.66
CA PRO A 449 9.14 -22.39 12.07
C PRO A 449 8.01 -22.77 13.04
N CYS A 450 7.55 -24.03 12.96
CA CYS A 450 6.62 -24.61 13.92
C CYS A 450 7.31 -24.74 15.30
N LEU A 451 6.68 -24.21 16.34
CA LEU A 451 7.12 -24.25 17.72
C LEU A 451 6.49 -25.39 18.50
N ASP A 452 5.20 -25.65 18.30
CA ASP A 452 4.45 -26.69 19.01
C ASP A 452 3.23 -27.16 18.21
N ARG A 453 2.69 -28.34 18.53
CA ARG A 453 1.49 -28.90 17.90
C ARG A 453 0.58 -29.57 18.92
N ALA A 454 -0.72 -29.46 18.68
CA ALA A 454 -1.73 -30.06 19.52
C ALA A 454 -2.90 -30.61 18.69
N GLU A 455 -3.55 -31.62 19.23
CA GLU A 455 -4.86 -32.08 18.77
C GLU A 455 -5.81 -32.15 19.96
N LEU A 456 -7.08 -31.81 19.73
CA LEU A 456 -8.13 -31.91 20.73
C LEU A 456 -9.47 -32.25 20.09
N SER A 457 -10.30 -32.97 20.83
CA SER A 457 -11.65 -33.34 20.41
C SER A 457 -12.65 -32.30 20.84
N LEU A 458 -13.57 -31.95 19.94
CA LEU A 458 -14.73 -31.10 20.19
C LEU A 458 -16.00 -31.93 20.04
N GLU A 459 -16.84 -31.89 21.06
CA GLU A 459 -18.15 -32.55 21.02
C GLU A 459 -19.15 -31.70 20.23
N LYS A 460 -20.05 -32.36 19.51
CA LYS A 460 -21.16 -31.73 18.82
C LYS A 460 -21.99 -30.88 19.80
N GLY A 461 -22.23 -29.64 19.44
CA GLY A 461 -23.00 -28.68 20.24
C GLY A 461 -22.15 -27.86 21.19
N PHE A 462 -20.83 -28.09 21.25
CA PHE A 462 -19.91 -27.22 21.98
C PHE A 462 -19.94 -25.80 21.38
N GLU A 463 -20.04 -24.78 22.21
CA GLU A 463 -19.84 -23.36 21.88
C GLU A 463 -19.16 -22.67 23.06
N GLY A 464 -17.99 -22.09 22.85
CA GLY A 464 -17.27 -21.42 23.92
C GLY A 464 -15.76 -21.26 23.69
N TRP A 465 -15.08 -20.81 24.73
CA TRP A 465 -13.63 -20.75 24.78
C TRP A 465 -13.03 -22.15 24.92
N VAL A 466 -12.10 -22.48 24.02
CA VAL A 466 -11.32 -23.71 24.07
C VAL A 466 -9.86 -23.38 24.26
N GLU A 467 -9.25 -23.99 25.28
CA GLU A 467 -7.81 -23.89 25.51
C GLU A 467 -7.08 -24.89 24.62
N VAL A 468 -6.30 -24.35 23.68
CA VAL A 468 -5.43 -25.11 22.80
C VAL A 468 -4.15 -25.42 23.58
N PRO A 469 -3.79 -26.70 23.77
CA PRO A 469 -2.66 -27.09 24.61
C PRO A 469 -1.33 -26.94 23.84
N VAL A 470 -1.02 -25.72 23.43
CA VAL A 470 0.25 -25.34 22.82
C VAL A 470 1.00 -24.33 23.70
N ALA A 471 2.31 -24.52 23.82
CA ALA A 471 3.18 -23.62 24.56
C ALA A 471 4.56 -23.52 23.90
N ALA A 472 5.22 -22.38 24.04
CA ALA A 472 6.54 -22.18 23.45
C ALA A 472 7.35 -21.12 24.21
N GLN A 473 8.68 -21.27 24.18
CA GLN A 473 9.59 -20.17 24.48
C GLN A 473 9.67 -19.24 23.27
N VAL A 474 9.62 -17.94 23.52
CA VAL A 474 9.64 -16.90 22.49
C VAL A 474 11.03 -16.28 22.48
N GLY A 475 11.76 -16.52 21.38
CA GLY A 475 13.12 -16.01 21.22
C GLY A 475 13.17 -14.49 21.03
N GLU A 476 12.27 -13.96 20.20
CA GLU A 476 12.14 -12.52 19.93
C GLU A 476 10.66 -12.11 19.94
N PRO A 477 10.32 -10.93 20.48
CA PRO A 477 8.99 -10.34 20.33
C PRO A 477 8.60 -10.18 18.86
N GLY A 478 7.36 -10.50 18.52
CA GLY A 478 6.88 -10.36 17.15
C GLY A 478 5.54 -11.02 16.87
N TRP A 479 5.16 -11.05 15.59
CA TRP A 479 4.00 -11.77 15.10
C TRP A 479 4.15 -13.27 15.35
N HIS A 480 3.17 -13.92 15.94
CA HIS A 480 3.09 -15.37 16.04
C HIS A 480 1.80 -15.85 15.39
N PHE A 481 1.75 -17.14 15.08
CA PHE A 481 0.66 -17.68 14.30
C PHE A 481 0.15 -18.99 14.89
N LEU A 482 -1.18 -19.12 14.98
CA LEU A 482 -1.85 -20.37 15.31
C LEU A 482 -2.52 -20.90 14.05
N GLU A 483 -1.96 -21.95 13.47
CA GLU A 483 -2.64 -22.74 12.45
C GLU A 483 -3.72 -23.56 13.13
N ILE A 484 -4.92 -23.55 12.55
CA ILE A 484 -6.07 -24.26 13.08
C ILE A 484 -6.82 -24.90 11.91
N SER A 485 -7.07 -26.20 12.02
CA SER A 485 -7.78 -26.96 10.99
C SER A 485 -8.70 -28.01 11.60
N SER A 486 -9.79 -28.33 10.89
CA SER A 486 -10.71 -29.38 11.29
C SER A 486 -11.31 -30.07 10.08
N GLU A 487 -11.51 -31.39 10.18
CA GLU A 487 -12.26 -32.19 9.20
C GLU A 487 -13.77 -32.18 9.47
N GLY A 488 -14.17 -31.77 10.67
CA GLY A 488 -15.58 -31.64 11.06
C GLY A 488 -16.13 -30.23 10.82
N SER A 489 -17.41 -30.04 11.11
CA SER A 489 -18.09 -28.76 10.96
C SER A 489 -17.85 -27.89 12.19
N VAL A 490 -16.79 -27.07 12.15
CA VAL A 490 -16.44 -26.10 13.20
C VAL A 490 -16.60 -24.68 12.66
N LEU A 491 -17.17 -23.79 13.47
CA LEU A 491 -17.29 -22.37 13.19
C LEU A 491 -16.36 -21.58 14.11
N LEU A 492 -15.55 -20.72 13.52
CA LEU A 492 -14.70 -19.77 14.24
C LEU A 492 -15.47 -18.47 14.45
N HIS A 493 -15.51 -17.97 15.69
CA HIS A 493 -16.13 -16.69 15.99
C HIS A 493 -15.14 -15.57 15.70
N GLU A 494 -15.58 -14.58 14.92
CA GLU A 494 -14.80 -13.40 14.57
C GLU A 494 -15.37 -12.16 15.26
N GLN A 495 -14.47 -11.25 15.65
CA GLN A 495 -14.78 -9.90 16.09
C GLN A 495 -14.56 -8.92 14.94
N GLU A 496 -15.42 -7.92 14.86
CA GLU A 496 -15.21 -6.76 13.99
C GLU A 496 -14.21 -5.80 14.62
N ASN A 497 -13.61 -4.92 13.79
CA ASN A 497 -12.64 -3.93 14.23
C ASN A 497 -11.56 -4.53 15.13
N ALA A 498 -10.91 -5.61 14.71
CA ALA A 498 -9.92 -6.29 15.53
C ALA A 498 -8.75 -5.34 15.87
N PRO A 499 -8.14 -5.46 17.05
CA PRO A 499 -6.94 -4.70 17.39
C PRO A 499 -5.80 -4.94 16.38
N VAL A 500 -5.03 -3.89 16.09
CA VAL A 500 -3.94 -3.92 15.11
C VAL A 500 -2.94 -5.02 15.46
N GLY A 501 -2.62 -5.89 14.50
CA GLY A 501 -1.78 -7.08 14.68
C GLY A 501 -2.55 -8.40 14.65
N MET A 502 -3.87 -8.34 14.82
CA MET A 502 -4.77 -9.50 14.71
C MET A 502 -5.27 -9.67 13.27
N LEU A 503 -4.98 -10.80 12.64
CA LEU A 503 -5.49 -11.13 11.29
C LEU A 503 -5.86 -12.61 11.20
N PHE A 504 -6.93 -12.90 10.46
CA PHE A 504 -7.16 -14.26 9.96
C PHE A 504 -6.53 -14.41 8.58
N HIS A 505 -5.90 -15.54 8.33
CA HIS A 505 -5.39 -15.89 7.02
C HIS A 505 -6.08 -17.16 6.51
N ARG A 506 -6.48 -17.14 5.24
CA ARG A 506 -7.16 -18.27 4.59
C ARG A 506 -6.19 -19.01 3.68
N ALA A 507 -6.33 -20.33 3.66
CA ALA A 507 -5.60 -21.19 2.74
C ALA A 507 -5.89 -20.80 1.28
N GLN A 508 -4.84 -20.56 0.51
CA GLN A 508 -4.87 -20.34 -0.93
C GLN A 508 -4.72 -21.71 -1.60
N ARG A 509 -5.84 -22.35 -1.97
CA ARG A 509 -5.80 -23.73 -2.49
C ARG A 509 -5.39 -23.77 -3.98
N GLY A 510 -4.31 -24.50 -4.28
CA GLY A 510 -4.00 -25.05 -5.61
C GLY A 510 -3.84 -24.03 -6.74
N SER A 511 -4.24 -24.42 -7.96
CA SER A 511 -4.12 -23.64 -9.22
C SER A 511 -4.97 -22.37 -9.30
N GLN A 512 -5.68 -22.01 -8.22
CA GLN A 512 -6.53 -20.82 -8.14
C GLN A 512 -5.79 -19.59 -7.58
N ALA A 513 -4.60 -19.78 -6.99
CA ALA A 513 -3.78 -18.65 -6.54
C ALA A 513 -3.17 -17.93 -7.75
N LEU A 514 -3.73 -16.77 -8.12
CA LEU A 514 -3.20 -15.93 -9.19
C LEU A 514 -1.76 -15.48 -8.89
N LEU A 515 -1.50 -15.12 -7.64
CA LEU A 515 -0.17 -14.81 -7.12
C LEU A 515 0.46 -16.06 -6.49
N ARG A 516 1.70 -16.36 -6.86
CA ARG A 516 2.50 -17.38 -6.16
C ARG A 516 3.11 -16.81 -4.89
N ASN A 517 2.86 -17.43 -3.74
CA ASN A 517 3.55 -17.11 -2.50
C ASN A 517 4.41 -18.30 -2.04
N PRO A 518 5.74 -18.28 -2.22
CA PRO A 518 6.60 -19.39 -1.81
C PRO A 518 6.82 -19.44 -0.29
N TYR A 519 6.38 -18.43 0.45
CA TYR A 519 6.63 -18.27 1.89
C TYR A 519 5.44 -18.70 2.75
N SER A 520 4.24 -18.82 2.18
CA SER A 520 3.06 -19.29 2.89
C SER A 520 1.98 -19.78 1.93
N GLU A 521 1.27 -20.82 2.33
CA GLU A 521 0.04 -21.29 1.69
C GLU A 521 -1.20 -20.51 2.15
N TYR A 522 -1.03 -19.58 3.08
CA TYR A 522 -2.09 -18.75 3.63
C TYR A 522 -1.93 -17.30 3.16
N ALA A 523 -3.05 -16.59 2.99
CA ALA A 523 -3.06 -15.16 2.70
C ALA A 523 -3.95 -14.40 3.70
N PRO A 524 -3.53 -13.20 4.14
CA PRO A 524 -4.30 -12.41 5.10
C PRO A 524 -5.65 -11.99 4.53
N VAL A 525 -6.68 -12.11 5.35
CA VAL A 525 -8.01 -11.59 5.09
C VAL A 525 -8.06 -10.17 5.63
N THR A 526 -7.85 -9.20 4.75
CA THR A 526 -7.90 -7.78 5.09
C THR A 526 -9.28 -7.18 4.90
N SER A 527 -9.52 -6.02 5.52
CA SER A 527 -10.77 -5.29 5.39
C SER A 527 -11.02 -4.81 3.96
N SER A 528 -12.26 -5.00 3.51
CA SER A 528 -12.79 -4.43 2.27
C SER A 528 -13.67 -3.20 2.51
N LEU A 529 -13.79 -2.78 3.78
CA LEU A 529 -14.50 -1.58 4.23
C LEU A 529 -13.50 -0.59 4.86
N PRO A 530 -13.76 0.72 4.83
CA PRO A 530 -12.86 1.74 5.38
C PRO A 530 -12.69 1.61 6.90
N GLY A 531 -11.76 0.77 7.36
CA GLY A 531 -11.56 0.46 8.77
C GLY A 531 -10.71 -0.79 9.02
N PRO A 532 -10.44 -1.11 10.30
CA PRO A 532 -9.66 -2.28 10.68
C PRO A 532 -10.27 -3.60 10.23
N SER A 533 -9.42 -4.61 10.08
CA SER A 533 -9.88 -5.95 9.68
C SER A 533 -10.65 -6.65 10.81
N ARG A 534 -11.47 -7.62 10.43
CA ARG A 534 -12.01 -8.61 11.38
C ARG A 534 -10.96 -9.67 11.68
N ALA A 535 -11.04 -10.27 12.86
CA ALA A 535 -10.16 -11.37 13.23
C ALA A 535 -10.87 -12.34 14.19
N PRO A 536 -10.36 -13.57 14.35
CA PRO A 536 -10.91 -14.55 15.28
C PRO A 536 -10.77 -14.07 16.73
N CYS A 537 -11.70 -14.48 17.58
CA CYS A 537 -11.62 -14.22 19.00
C CYS A 537 -10.62 -15.18 19.67
N ILE A 538 -9.52 -14.63 20.21
CA ILE A 538 -8.50 -15.40 20.92
C ILE A 538 -8.05 -14.71 22.21
N GLU A 539 -7.52 -15.50 23.14
CA GLU A 539 -6.70 -15.02 24.25
C GLU A 539 -5.36 -15.73 24.23
N VAL A 540 -4.28 -15.02 24.58
CA VAL A 540 -2.94 -15.58 24.71
C VAL A 540 -2.46 -15.39 26.14
N LEU A 541 -1.92 -16.44 26.73
CA LEU A 541 -1.39 -16.47 28.09
C LEU A 541 0.14 -16.57 28.07
N PRO A 542 0.88 -15.81 28.90
CA PRO A 542 0.40 -14.67 29.70
C PRO A 542 -0.14 -13.54 28.81
N ARG A 543 -0.84 -12.56 29.40
CA ARG A 543 -1.38 -11.42 28.64
C ARG A 543 -0.27 -10.63 27.96
N GLN A 544 -0.51 -10.23 26.72
CA GLN A 544 0.46 -9.52 25.87
C GLN A 544 0.23 -8.01 25.97
N SER A 545 1.18 -7.28 26.55
CA SER A 545 1.09 -5.82 26.74
C SER A 545 1.67 -5.06 25.55
N VAL A 546 1.06 -5.25 24.37
CA VAL A 546 1.59 -4.74 23.08
C VAL A 546 1.06 -3.36 22.68
N TYR A 547 0.07 -2.82 23.39
CA TYR A 547 -0.62 -1.56 23.08
C TYR A 547 -0.33 -0.42 24.07
N ALA A 548 0.82 -0.48 24.76
CA ALA A 548 1.18 0.47 25.81
C ALA A 548 1.39 1.90 25.27
N PRO A 549 1.16 2.95 26.10
CA PRO A 549 1.39 4.34 25.72
C PRO A 549 2.85 4.65 25.35
N SER A 550 3.82 3.88 25.86
CA SER A 550 5.23 3.99 25.48
C SER A 550 5.48 3.79 23.98
N ASN A 551 4.58 3.12 23.27
CA ASN A 551 4.69 2.96 21.81
C ASN A 551 4.59 4.29 21.05
N LEU A 552 3.96 5.32 21.63
CA LEU A 552 3.74 6.61 20.98
C LEU A 552 5.01 7.41 20.74
N ILE A 553 6.08 7.07 21.46
CA ILE A 553 7.40 7.72 21.40
C ILE A 553 8.46 6.80 20.78
N ASP A 554 8.06 5.61 20.32
CA ASP A 554 8.92 4.71 19.57
C ASP A 554 9.28 5.34 18.20
N SER A 555 10.35 4.87 17.56
CA SER A 555 10.71 5.30 16.21
C SER A 555 9.75 4.74 15.14
N TRP A 556 9.09 3.61 15.42
CA TRP A 556 8.08 3.03 14.56
C TRP A 556 6.81 3.88 14.56
N SER A 557 6.36 4.28 13.37
CA SER A 557 5.13 5.08 13.17
C SER A 557 3.99 4.27 12.53
N ARG A 558 4.14 2.94 12.50
CA ARG A 558 3.24 1.95 11.90
C ARG A 558 3.66 0.54 12.35
N PRO A 559 2.81 -0.48 12.16
CA PRO A 559 3.14 -1.83 12.58
C PRO A 559 4.37 -2.37 11.84
N GLY A 560 5.32 -2.91 12.58
CA GLY A 560 6.56 -3.53 12.07
C GLY A 560 6.56 -5.01 12.40
N ARG A 561 7.41 -5.43 13.34
CA ARG A 561 7.35 -6.77 13.97
C ARG A 561 6.26 -6.86 15.05
N LEU A 562 5.88 -5.71 15.61
CA LEU A 562 4.80 -5.54 16.59
C LEU A 562 3.87 -4.41 16.11
N PRO A 563 2.71 -4.22 16.78
CA PRO A 563 1.74 -3.19 16.39
C PRO A 563 2.26 -1.75 16.49
N TYR A 564 3.14 -1.43 17.45
CA TYR A 564 3.72 -0.10 17.69
C TYR A 564 2.72 1.05 17.72
N LEU A 565 1.64 0.87 18.49
CA LEU A 565 0.63 1.90 18.73
C LEU A 565 0.07 1.79 20.14
N TRP A 566 -0.51 2.88 20.64
CA TRP A 566 -1.39 2.83 21.80
C TRP A 566 -2.83 2.59 21.38
N ILE A 567 -3.55 1.76 22.15
CA ILE A 567 -4.99 1.52 22.01
C ILE A 567 -5.64 1.66 23.39
N SER A 568 -6.69 2.48 23.50
CA SER A 568 -7.49 2.60 24.72
C SER A 568 -8.37 1.36 24.94
N GLN A 569 -8.89 1.20 26.16
CA GLN A 569 -10.03 0.30 26.37
C GLN A 569 -11.27 0.82 25.60
N PRO A 570 -12.28 -0.04 25.34
CA PRO A 570 -13.54 0.41 24.76
C PRO A 570 -14.19 1.52 25.59
N THR A 571 -14.72 2.54 24.92
CA THR A 571 -15.25 3.78 25.49
C THR A 571 -16.39 4.34 24.64
N ASP A 572 -17.37 4.98 25.29
CA ASP A 572 -18.42 5.75 24.60
C ASP A 572 -18.00 7.22 24.33
N PHE A 573 -16.75 7.57 24.70
CA PHE A 573 -16.20 8.92 24.68
C PHE A 573 -17.02 9.97 25.43
N ARG A 574 -17.90 9.56 26.36
CA ARG A 574 -18.57 10.52 27.27
C ARG A 574 -17.55 11.24 28.14
N TYR A 575 -16.53 10.51 28.55
CA TYR A 575 -15.28 11.07 29.04
C TYR A 575 -14.22 10.84 27.96
N PRO A 576 -13.46 11.87 27.58
CA PRO A 576 -12.39 11.70 26.61
C PRO A 576 -11.33 10.71 27.09
N GLU A 577 -10.78 9.94 26.16
CA GLU A 577 -9.52 9.22 26.43
C GLU A 577 -8.37 10.19 26.28
N PHE A 578 -7.36 10.12 27.13
CA PHE A 578 -6.24 11.06 27.09
C PHE A 578 -4.89 10.37 27.20
N ILE A 579 -3.88 11.03 26.65
CA ILE A 579 -2.46 10.67 26.78
C ILE A 579 -1.73 11.88 27.35
N GLU A 580 -0.90 11.66 28.35
CA GLU A 580 -0.04 12.70 28.93
C GLU A 580 1.43 12.39 28.66
N PHE A 581 2.18 13.42 28.33
CA PHE A 581 3.63 13.39 28.17
C PHE A 581 4.23 14.35 29.19
N HIS A 582 5.16 13.87 30.01
CA HIS A 582 5.82 14.67 31.04
C HIS A 582 7.34 14.67 30.85
N TRP A 583 7.94 15.84 30.97
CA TRP A 583 9.40 16.01 31.00
C TRP A 583 9.88 16.42 32.38
N GLU A 584 11.08 15.98 32.76
CA GLU A 584 11.73 16.43 34.00
C GLU A 584 12.08 17.93 33.94
N GLU A 585 12.53 18.39 32.78
CA GLU A 585 12.87 19.80 32.51
C GLU A 585 11.93 20.40 31.46
N PRO A 586 11.59 21.70 31.54
CA PRO A 586 10.76 22.33 30.53
C PRO A 586 11.40 22.23 29.14
N ARG A 587 10.57 21.91 28.14
CA ARG A 587 10.96 21.90 26.73
C ARG A 587 10.26 23.03 26.00
N ARG A 588 10.98 23.64 25.05
CA ARG A 588 10.41 24.61 24.12
C ARG A 588 9.89 23.86 22.89
N ILE A 589 8.58 23.95 22.65
CA ILE A 589 7.89 23.27 21.55
C ILE A 589 7.14 24.28 20.68
N SER A 590 7.10 24.08 19.37
CA SER A 590 6.32 24.90 18.43
C SER A 590 5.64 24.09 17.32
N CYS A 591 5.89 22.78 17.27
CA CYS A 591 5.30 21.89 16.30
C CYS A 591 4.98 20.53 16.93
N LEU A 592 3.82 19.97 16.54
CA LEU A 592 3.34 18.66 16.94
C LEU A 592 2.91 17.85 15.72
N ASP A 593 3.53 16.69 15.52
CA ASP A 593 3.12 15.70 14.52
C ASP A 593 2.35 14.56 15.20
N LEU A 594 1.20 14.21 14.63
CA LEU A 594 0.31 13.15 15.09
C LEU A 594 0.12 12.12 13.97
N VAL A 595 0.38 10.85 14.30
CA VAL A 595 0.18 9.71 13.40
C VAL A 595 -0.94 8.83 13.96
N PHE A 596 -2.08 8.81 13.28
CA PHE A 596 -3.27 8.06 13.64
C PHE A 596 -3.38 6.74 12.90
N ASP A 597 -4.22 5.84 13.42
CA ASP A 597 -4.56 4.63 12.69
C ASP A 597 -5.50 4.91 11.50
N ALA A 598 -4.91 5.04 10.32
CA ALA A 598 -5.62 5.09 9.04
C ALA A 598 -5.90 3.67 8.45
N SER A 599 -5.96 2.69 9.36
CA SER A 599 -6.06 1.24 9.17
C SER A 599 -5.18 0.76 8.03
N ALA A 600 -3.88 0.66 8.29
CA ALA A 600 -2.86 0.32 7.31
C ALA A 600 -3.18 -0.95 6.50
N GLU A 601 -3.97 -1.87 7.09
CA GLU A 601 -4.45 -3.10 6.45
C GLU A 601 -5.68 -2.95 5.54
N PHE A 602 -6.33 -1.79 5.51
CA PHE A 602 -7.41 -1.53 4.55
C PHE A 602 -6.86 -1.44 3.12
N LEU A 603 -7.38 -2.30 2.25
CA LEU A 603 -7.03 -2.32 0.83
C LEU A 603 -7.96 -1.39 0.06
N PHE A 604 -7.43 -0.26 -0.40
CA PHE A 604 -8.14 0.58 -1.34
C PHE A 604 -8.42 -0.20 -2.63
N PRO A 605 -9.65 -0.10 -3.17
CA PRO A 605 -10.05 -0.88 -4.32
C PRO A 605 -9.23 -0.48 -5.55
N SER A 606 -8.93 -1.46 -6.39
CA SER A 606 -8.17 -1.25 -7.62
C SER A 606 -8.88 -0.39 -8.67
N ARG A 607 -10.20 -0.21 -8.51
CA ARG A 607 -11.08 0.63 -9.33
C ARG A 607 -11.93 1.51 -8.41
N PRO A 608 -12.40 2.68 -8.88
CA PRO A 608 -13.33 3.51 -8.14
C PRO A 608 -14.52 2.70 -7.64
N LYS A 609 -14.84 2.88 -6.36
CA LYS A 609 -15.96 2.21 -5.69
C LYS A 609 -16.56 3.19 -4.69
N ARG A 610 -17.88 3.16 -4.57
CA ARG A 610 -18.60 3.90 -3.55
C ARG A 610 -18.55 3.16 -2.22
N PHE A 611 -18.34 3.91 -1.15
CA PHE A 611 -18.43 3.43 0.24
C PHE A 611 -19.52 4.22 0.98
N ASP A 612 -20.15 3.57 1.96
CA ASP A 612 -21.14 4.24 2.82
C ASP A 612 -20.45 5.18 3.82
N SER A 613 -19.29 4.77 4.34
CA SER A 613 -18.42 5.63 5.14
C SER A 613 -17.51 6.47 4.24
N LYS A 614 -17.33 7.74 4.63
CA LYS A 614 -16.45 8.72 3.97
C LYS A 614 -15.10 8.87 4.67
N SER A 615 -14.84 8.08 5.71
CA SER A 615 -13.62 8.12 6.49
C SER A 615 -13.31 6.72 7.04
N ILE A 616 -12.04 6.49 7.36
CA ILE A 616 -11.61 5.26 8.01
C ILE A 616 -12.16 5.27 9.45
N SER A 617 -12.85 4.20 9.85
CA SER A 617 -13.54 4.13 11.14
C SER A 617 -12.61 4.31 12.34
N SER A 618 -11.35 3.89 12.25
CA SER A 618 -10.35 4.01 13.32
C SER A 618 -9.67 5.37 13.45
N LEU A 619 -9.88 6.28 12.49
CA LEU A 619 -9.30 7.61 12.57
C LEU A 619 -9.92 8.41 13.73
N VAL A 620 -9.04 9.03 14.52
CA VAL A 620 -9.46 10.02 15.51
C VAL A 620 -10.07 11.21 14.78
N ARG A 621 -11.33 11.51 15.12
CA ARG A 621 -12.14 12.56 14.49
C ARG A 621 -12.00 13.88 15.22
N SER A 622 -12.02 13.87 16.54
CA SER A 622 -12.05 15.08 17.36
C SER A 622 -11.09 14.95 18.52
N TYR A 623 -10.23 15.96 18.70
CA TYR A 623 -9.23 15.98 19.75
C TYR A 623 -8.83 17.39 20.17
N ARG A 624 -8.24 17.51 21.34
CA ARG A 624 -7.59 18.71 21.86
C ARG A 624 -6.18 18.39 22.31
N VAL A 625 -5.32 19.38 22.27
CA VAL A 625 -4.00 19.31 22.91
C VAL A 625 -3.90 20.43 23.92
N PHE A 626 -3.41 20.11 25.11
CA PHE A 626 -3.10 21.08 26.16
C PHE A 626 -1.61 21.05 26.45
N HIS A 627 -1.09 22.18 26.91
CA HIS A 627 0.24 22.26 27.50
C HIS A 627 0.15 22.70 28.95
N MET A 628 1.11 22.28 29.77
CA MET A 628 1.21 22.68 31.17
C MET A 628 1.92 24.04 31.26
N ASP A 629 1.32 25.01 31.95
CA ASP A 629 1.95 26.30 32.23
C ASP A 629 2.97 26.23 33.39
N GLU A 630 3.65 27.34 33.66
CA GLU A 630 4.69 27.41 34.70
C GLU A 630 4.18 27.12 36.13
N VAL A 631 2.88 27.28 36.37
CA VAL A 631 2.23 27.07 37.68
C VAL A 631 1.63 25.65 37.77
N GLY A 632 1.63 24.89 36.68
CA GLY A 632 1.14 23.52 36.60
C GLY A 632 -0.32 23.39 36.14
N HIS A 633 -0.93 24.43 35.58
CA HIS A 633 -2.27 24.32 34.99
C HIS A 633 -2.21 23.98 33.51
N TRP A 634 -3.19 23.21 33.05
CA TRP A 634 -3.36 22.86 31.64
C TRP A 634 -4.02 24.02 30.87
N GLN A 635 -3.37 24.44 29.78
CA GLN A 635 -3.84 25.48 28.86
C GLN A 635 -4.03 24.87 27.46
N GLU A 636 -5.15 25.21 26.80
CA GLU A 636 -5.45 24.68 25.47
C GLU A 636 -4.46 25.24 24.43
N LEU A 637 -3.86 24.33 23.67
CA LEU A 637 -2.92 24.64 22.59
C LEU A 637 -3.60 24.57 21.22
N LEU A 638 -4.45 23.56 21.00
CA LEU A 638 -5.25 23.41 19.78
C LEU A 638 -6.52 22.59 20.02
N ASP A 639 -7.58 22.91 19.28
CA ASP A 639 -8.84 22.16 19.20
C ASP A 639 -9.10 21.80 17.74
N VAL A 640 -9.16 20.50 17.44
CA VAL A 640 -9.45 19.99 16.11
C VAL A 640 -10.75 19.21 16.14
N ALA A 641 -11.67 19.65 15.28
CA ALA A 641 -12.89 18.93 14.95
C ALA A 641 -12.78 18.34 13.54
N ASP A 642 -13.39 17.17 13.35
CA ASP A 642 -13.59 16.53 12.04
C ASP A 642 -12.31 16.20 11.24
N ASN A 643 -11.28 15.69 11.92
CA ASN A 643 -10.05 15.24 11.28
C ASN A 643 -10.31 14.03 10.34
N GLY A 644 -9.98 14.18 9.05
CA GLY A 644 -10.08 13.10 8.05
C GLY A 644 -8.75 12.50 7.59
N LEU A 645 -7.64 12.81 8.27
CA LEU A 645 -6.28 12.42 7.84
C LEU A 645 -5.59 11.52 8.88
N GLY A 646 -4.82 10.55 8.39
CA GLY A 646 -3.96 9.68 9.19
C GLY A 646 -2.70 10.35 9.72
N PHE A 647 -2.28 11.47 9.11
CA PHE A 647 -1.14 12.26 9.56
C PHE A 647 -1.56 13.73 9.69
N ARG A 648 -1.19 14.36 10.81
CA ARG A 648 -1.42 15.78 11.06
C ARG A 648 -0.16 16.42 11.63
N SER A 649 0.25 17.53 11.04
CA SER A 649 1.28 18.40 11.59
C SER A 649 0.64 19.72 11.99
N HIS A 650 0.90 20.16 13.21
CA HIS A 650 0.37 21.40 13.77
C HIS A 650 1.51 22.31 14.16
N GLU A 651 1.57 23.49 13.57
CA GLU A 651 2.50 24.55 13.96
C GLU A 651 1.76 25.58 14.84
N PHE A 652 2.39 26.04 15.91
CA PHE A 652 1.84 27.01 16.86
C PHE A 652 2.95 27.90 17.44
N PRO A 653 2.61 29.06 18.05
CA PRO A 653 3.60 29.88 18.74
C PRO A 653 4.35 29.07 19.79
N ALA A 654 5.68 29.23 19.86
CA ALA A 654 6.49 28.41 20.75
C ALA A 654 6.07 28.57 22.22
N VAL A 655 5.86 27.46 22.92
CA VAL A 655 5.57 27.41 24.35
C VAL A 655 6.68 26.67 25.10
N GLU A 656 6.98 27.12 26.31
CA GLU A 656 7.81 26.37 27.26
C GLU A 656 6.88 25.57 28.17
N THR A 657 7.06 24.25 28.22
CA THR A 657 6.16 23.36 28.97
C THR A 657 6.91 22.16 29.55
N ARG A 658 6.41 21.66 30.69
CA ARG A 658 6.81 20.36 31.28
C ARG A 658 5.81 19.24 31.01
N GLY A 659 4.67 19.55 30.39
CA GLY A 659 3.59 18.60 30.13
C GLY A 659 2.87 18.87 28.82
N LEU A 660 2.51 17.81 28.11
CA LEU A 660 1.50 17.84 27.05
C LEU A 660 0.40 16.84 27.38
N GLU A 661 -0.85 17.23 27.18
CA GLU A 661 -2.00 16.33 27.26
C GLU A 661 -2.68 16.29 25.89
N PHE A 662 -2.94 15.09 25.40
CA PHE A 662 -3.65 14.83 24.17
C PHE A 662 -5.00 14.17 24.47
N GLU A 663 -6.07 14.97 24.38
CA GLU A 663 -7.44 14.58 24.70
C GLU A 663 -8.20 14.14 23.44
N ILE A 664 -8.68 12.91 23.40
CA ILE A 664 -9.40 12.30 22.27
C ILE A 664 -10.89 12.19 22.62
N ARG A 665 -11.73 12.89 21.85
CA ARG A 665 -13.17 13.04 22.12
C ARG A 665 -14.06 12.18 21.24
N SER A 666 -13.56 11.68 20.11
CA SER A 666 -14.31 10.76 19.22
C SER A 666 -13.44 10.21 18.10
N THR A 667 -13.85 9.08 17.53
CA THR A 667 -13.38 8.57 16.23
C THR A 667 -14.48 8.70 15.16
N HIS A 668 -14.19 8.25 13.94
CA HIS A 668 -15.18 8.16 12.86
C HIS A 668 -16.08 6.93 12.91
N GLY A 669 -15.85 5.97 13.82
CA GLY A 669 -16.75 4.83 13.91
C GLY A 669 -16.41 3.74 14.93
N ILE A 670 -15.17 3.66 15.42
CA ILE A 670 -14.82 2.68 16.46
C ILE A 670 -14.96 3.28 17.87
N ASP A 671 -15.31 2.45 18.83
CA ASP A 671 -15.53 2.80 20.25
C ASP A 671 -14.24 2.75 21.08
N ARG A 672 -13.11 3.18 20.52
CA ARG A 672 -11.81 3.26 21.23
C ARG A 672 -10.86 4.20 20.51
N ALA A 673 -9.88 4.74 21.22
CA ALA A 673 -8.82 5.56 20.63
C ALA A 673 -7.62 4.69 20.21
N GLN A 674 -7.02 5.00 19.06
CA GLN A 674 -5.84 4.32 18.54
C GLN A 674 -4.89 5.33 17.89
N VAL A 675 -3.64 5.37 18.34
CA VAL A 675 -2.64 6.36 17.88
C VAL A 675 -1.29 5.66 17.74
N TYR A 676 -0.65 5.79 16.57
CA TYR A 676 0.66 5.20 16.32
C TYR A 676 1.77 6.00 16.99
N GLN A 677 1.78 7.33 16.81
CA GLN A 677 2.91 8.13 17.25
C GLN A 677 2.54 9.59 17.49
N VAL A 678 3.24 10.21 18.42
CA VAL A 678 3.25 11.66 18.66
C VAL A 678 4.69 12.14 18.62
N ARG A 679 4.96 13.26 17.94
CA ARG A 679 6.29 13.87 17.87
C ARG A 679 6.17 15.36 18.17
N ALA A 680 7.09 15.89 18.96
CA ALA A 680 7.14 17.32 19.28
C ALA A 680 8.49 17.90 18.86
N TYR A 681 8.47 19.11 18.29
CA TYR A 681 9.65 19.80 17.79
C TYR A 681 9.67 21.27 18.24
N SER A 682 10.86 21.85 18.31
CA SER A 682 11.14 23.24 18.73
C SER A 682 10.99 24.26 17.61
#